data_AF-A0A9W2XU71-F1
#
_entry.id   AF-A0A9W2XU71-F1
#
_cell.length_a   1.000
_cell.length_b   1.000
_cell.length_c   1.000
_cell.angle_alpha   90.00
_cell.angle_beta   90.00
_cell.angle_gamma   90.00
#
_symmetry.space_group_name_H-M   'P 1'
#
loop_
_entity.id
_entity.type
_entity.pdbx_description
1 polymer ?
#
loop_
_entity_poly.entity_id
_entity_poly.type
_entity_poly.pdbx_seq_one_letter_code
_entity_poly.pdbx_strand_id
1 'polypeptide(L)'
;MKITDSVLRSFRVARTYRENSQKINCVDYSPNGENAISSSDDDCIVLYDIREGRPKRTLFSKKYGADIIRYTHGDTQTVIYSSNKLDDTIRYLSLADNKYIRYFPGHTARVIALSMSPVGDMFISGSLDKTIRIWDLRSPDCQGLTNPLGKPVCSFDPDGLIFAAGVESQAIKLYDLRAFDKGPFASFETRFNRACDWTGLKFSNDGKQILISTNGGMIRVLNAFSGSVLHTFSGYNNSRGVTLEACFTPDSQFVMIGSEDGRVHVWSTESGMKVAVLDGKHTGPINTLQFNPRYMTFASACTNMLVLDSCREPAQSWDKDYDHFLLPLLVPQEPCYVLYRLDSQNAQGYEWLFIAWSPDQSPVRQKMMYAATRATLKKEFGGGHIRDEMFGTVEEDVCFQGYLRHMSSHSSPAPLTAAEQELQRIKVTEEKVVWDERRRIGTPTARAKVTMEFGLDKRAQALQGLAFPLQEEAKRALQQLKQKRINYIQLRLDVEKETIELVHTKPTETRELPYRIPTDSPRYHFFVFKHSHQGQMHEALVFIYSMPGYTCSIKERMLYSSCKNRLLDEVERDYQLEVTKKMEIDSGDGLTEDFLYEEVHPMEHTLKQAFAKPRGPGGKRGNKRLIKGGGENGEES
;
A
#
# COMPACT_ATOMS: atom_id res chain seq x y z
N MET A 1 -34.10 2.09 44.19
CA MET A 1 -35.01 1.44 43.21
C MET A 1 -34.39 0.08 42.90
N LYS A 2 -35.06 -1.03 43.20
CA LYS A 2 -34.47 -2.38 43.01
C LYS A 2 -34.46 -2.73 41.52
N ILE A 3 -33.37 -3.28 41.00
CA ILE A 3 -33.30 -3.76 39.64
C ILE A 3 -33.91 -5.18 39.65
N THR A 4 -34.90 -5.43 38.80
CA THR A 4 -35.50 -6.76 38.63
C THR A 4 -35.18 -7.29 37.24
N ASP A 5 -35.28 -8.61 37.06
CA ASP A 5 -35.08 -9.28 35.76
C ASP A 5 -35.95 -8.68 34.66
N SER A 6 -37.19 -8.33 34.97
CA SER A 6 -38.14 -7.70 34.03
C SER A 6 -37.67 -6.31 33.60
N VAL A 7 -37.10 -5.53 34.52
CA VAL A 7 -36.54 -4.21 34.23
C VAL A 7 -35.28 -4.35 33.39
N LEU A 8 -34.39 -5.29 33.68
CA LEU A 8 -33.19 -5.52 32.86
C LEU A 8 -33.54 -5.89 31.41
N ARG A 9 -34.55 -6.75 31.22
CA ARG A 9 -35.03 -7.12 29.88
C ARG A 9 -35.68 -5.96 29.13
N SER A 10 -36.09 -4.90 29.82
CA SER A 10 -36.71 -3.73 29.19
C SER A 10 -35.71 -2.64 28.79
N PHE A 11 -34.41 -2.78 29.14
CA PHE A 11 -33.38 -1.84 28.70
C PHE A 11 -33.29 -1.80 27.17
N ARG A 12 -33.24 -0.58 26.65
CA ARG A 12 -33.09 -0.28 25.22
C ARG A 12 -32.10 0.85 25.05
N VAL A 13 -31.57 0.99 23.83
CA VAL A 13 -30.68 2.10 23.49
C VAL A 13 -31.44 3.42 23.63
N ALA A 14 -31.03 4.23 24.61
CA ALA A 14 -31.59 5.56 24.80
C ALA A 14 -30.96 6.58 23.84
N ARG A 15 -29.62 6.57 23.74
CA ARG A 15 -28.84 7.49 22.90
C ARG A 15 -27.58 6.82 22.37
N THR A 16 -27.09 7.30 21.23
CA THR A 16 -25.85 6.86 20.60
C THR A 16 -25.00 8.09 20.30
N TYR A 17 -23.76 8.11 20.78
CA TYR A 17 -22.80 9.17 20.52
C TYR A 17 -21.75 8.70 19.51
N ARG A 18 -21.46 9.50 18.48
CA ARG A 18 -20.50 9.18 17.40
C ARG A 18 -19.38 10.22 17.25
N GLU A 19 -19.08 10.95 18.33
CA GLU A 19 -18.12 12.06 18.29
C GLU A 19 -16.68 11.56 18.16
N ASN A 20 -16.29 10.59 18.99
CA ASN A 20 -14.93 10.03 19.01
C ASN A 20 -14.58 9.36 17.68
N SER A 21 -13.34 9.56 17.24
CA SER A 21 -12.80 9.04 15.97
C SER A 21 -12.10 7.71 16.10
N GLN A 22 -11.57 7.43 17.29
CA GLN A 22 -10.83 6.22 17.61
C GLN A 22 -11.49 5.44 18.74
N LYS A 23 -10.86 4.33 19.12
CA LYS A 23 -11.26 3.49 20.26
C LYS A 23 -11.49 4.34 21.51
N ILE A 24 -12.64 4.12 22.16
CA ILE A 24 -12.87 4.56 23.53
C ILE A 24 -12.19 3.54 24.46
N ASN A 25 -11.24 4.01 25.25
CA ASN A 25 -10.45 3.20 26.17
C ASN A 25 -11.18 2.98 27.47
N CYS A 26 -11.85 4.02 27.98
CA CYS A 26 -12.53 3.95 29.25
C CYS A 26 -13.72 4.91 29.32
N VAL A 27 -14.73 4.52 30.08
CA VAL A 27 -15.85 5.37 30.48
C VAL A 27 -15.90 5.39 32.00
N ASP A 28 -16.34 6.50 32.59
CA ASP A 28 -16.67 6.58 34.01
C ASP A 28 -17.88 7.49 34.27
N TYR A 29 -18.59 7.22 35.36
CA TYR A 29 -19.72 8.04 35.82
C TYR A 29 -19.31 8.88 37.03
N SER A 30 -19.82 10.10 37.07
CA SER A 30 -19.69 10.94 38.25
C SER A 30 -20.39 10.30 39.46
N PRO A 31 -19.93 10.57 40.70
CA PRO A 31 -20.55 9.99 41.91
C PRO A 31 -22.03 10.33 42.10
N ASN A 32 -22.49 11.47 41.56
CA ASN A 32 -23.89 11.86 41.55
C ASN A 32 -24.70 11.23 40.39
N GLY A 33 -24.03 10.60 39.43
CA GLY A 33 -24.63 9.93 38.27
C GLY A 33 -25.13 10.88 37.17
N GLU A 34 -24.96 12.20 37.29
CA GLU A 34 -25.52 13.17 36.35
C GLU A 34 -24.63 13.39 35.12
N ASN A 35 -23.31 13.20 35.27
CA ASN A 35 -22.33 13.29 34.18
C ASN A 35 -21.61 11.96 33.95
N ALA A 36 -21.22 11.69 32.70
CA ALA A 36 -20.29 10.62 32.32
C ALA A 36 -19.08 11.22 31.59
N ILE A 37 -17.93 10.56 31.67
CA ILE A 37 -16.72 10.91 30.93
C ILE A 37 -16.26 9.72 30.11
N SER A 38 -15.73 9.98 28.92
CA SER A 38 -15.02 9.00 28.12
C SER A 38 -13.61 9.48 27.80
N SER A 39 -12.68 8.54 27.71
CA SER A 39 -11.33 8.74 27.17
C SER A 39 -11.15 7.89 25.92
N SER A 40 -10.46 8.44 24.92
CA SER A 40 -10.24 7.77 23.64
C SER A 40 -8.84 7.98 23.08
N ASP A 41 -8.44 7.07 22.19
CA ASP A 41 -7.14 7.07 21.51
C ASP A 41 -6.94 8.26 20.55
N ASP A 42 -7.98 9.08 20.32
CA ASP A 42 -7.89 10.34 19.56
C ASP A 42 -7.51 11.54 20.43
N ASP A 43 -6.89 11.28 21.58
CA ASP A 43 -6.47 12.26 22.59
C ASP A 43 -7.62 13.06 23.21
N CYS A 44 -8.88 12.63 23.01
CA CYS A 44 -10.06 13.33 23.50
C CYS A 44 -10.52 12.79 24.87
N ILE A 45 -11.00 13.72 25.69
CA ILE A 45 -11.78 13.44 26.90
C ILE A 45 -13.13 14.11 26.70
N VAL A 46 -14.21 13.33 26.59
CA VAL A 46 -15.56 13.86 26.33
C VAL A 46 -16.40 13.75 27.59
N LEU A 47 -16.99 14.88 28.00
CA LEU A 47 -17.94 14.98 29.10
C LEU A 47 -19.36 14.93 28.55
N TYR A 48 -20.18 14.01 29.05
CA TYR A 48 -21.59 13.86 28.68
C TYR A 48 -22.48 14.24 29.86
N ASP A 49 -23.51 15.03 29.59
CA ASP A 49 -24.65 15.17 30.50
C ASP A 49 -25.61 14.02 30.25
N ILE A 50 -25.91 13.22 31.27
CA ILE A 50 -26.77 12.04 31.15
C ILE A 50 -28.24 12.44 31.22
N ARG A 51 -28.58 13.51 31.96
CA ARG A 51 -29.97 13.98 32.12
C ARG A 51 -30.46 14.62 30.84
N GLU A 52 -29.63 15.49 30.25
CA GLU A 52 -29.91 16.12 28.97
C GLU A 52 -29.57 15.21 27.78
N GLY A 53 -28.71 14.22 28.02
CA GLY A 53 -28.20 13.24 27.06
C GLY A 53 -27.44 13.86 25.88
N ARG A 54 -26.74 14.96 26.12
CA ARG A 54 -25.89 15.62 25.14
C ARG A 54 -24.45 15.68 25.63
N PRO A 55 -23.47 15.68 24.72
CA PRO A 55 -22.10 16.00 25.09
C PRO A 55 -22.04 17.46 25.57
N LYS A 56 -21.48 17.66 26.76
CA LYS A 56 -21.29 18.98 27.40
C LYS A 56 -20.04 19.66 26.85
N ARG A 57 -18.92 18.94 26.86
CA ARG A 57 -17.60 19.51 26.55
C ARG A 57 -16.64 18.43 26.11
N THR A 58 -15.79 18.75 25.13
CA THR A 58 -14.67 17.92 24.71
C THR A 58 -13.36 18.62 25.07
N LEU A 59 -12.52 17.93 25.83
CA LEU A 59 -11.18 18.36 26.21
C LEU A 59 -10.16 17.57 25.39
N PHE A 60 -9.03 18.19 25.06
CA PHE A 60 -7.99 17.56 24.24
C PHE A 60 -6.66 17.49 24.99
N SER A 61 -6.17 16.27 25.21
CA SER A 61 -4.85 15.98 25.81
C SER A 61 -3.81 15.68 24.73
N LYS A 62 -3.73 16.48 23.66
CA LYS A 62 -2.95 16.15 22.44
C LYS A 62 -1.47 15.80 22.67
N LYS A 63 -0.86 16.40 23.69
CA LYS A 63 0.55 16.18 24.02
C LYS A 63 0.79 14.83 24.71
N TYR A 64 -0.14 14.39 25.55
CA TYR A 64 0.07 13.26 26.46
C TYR A 64 -0.84 12.05 26.15
N GLY A 65 -1.91 12.26 25.39
CA GLY A 65 -2.99 11.29 25.19
C GLY A 65 -3.84 11.10 26.44
N ALA A 66 -4.83 10.22 26.37
CA ALA A 66 -5.69 9.85 27.49
C ALA A 66 -6.15 8.39 27.35
N ASP A 67 -5.83 7.56 28.34
CA ASP A 67 -6.10 6.12 28.31
C ASP A 67 -7.22 5.73 29.28
N ILE A 68 -6.92 5.55 30.56
CA ILE A 68 -7.91 5.20 31.59
C ILE A 68 -8.28 6.47 32.33
N ILE A 69 -9.57 6.75 32.45
CA ILE A 69 -10.08 7.95 33.14
C ILE A 69 -11.05 7.56 34.26
N ARG A 70 -10.96 8.26 35.40
CA ARG A 70 -11.85 8.10 36.54
C ARG A 70 -12.21 9.46 37.16
N TYR A 71 -13.45 9.61 37.60
CA TYR A 71 -13.85 10.69 38.49
C TYR A 71 -13.22 10.51 39.86
N THR A 72 -12.79 11.60 40.47
CA THR A 72 -12.35 11.55 41.88
C THR A 72 -13.53 11.42 42.82
N HIS A 73 -13.25 10.94 44.04
CA HIS A 73 -14.26 10.83 45.08
C HIS A 73 -14.75 12.22 45.53
N GLY A 74 -16.05 12.35 45.85
CA GLY A 74 -16.63 13.54 46.45
C GLY A 74 -16.91 14.73 45.51
N ASP A 75 -16.14 14.92 44.44
CA ASP A 75 -16.31 16.04 43.49
C ASP A 75 -16.67 15.57 42.08
N THR A 76 -17.60 16.29 41.44
CA THR A 76 -18.10 16.03 40.09
C THR A 76 -17.33 16.79 39.00
N GLN A 77 -16.40 17.66 39.41
CA GLN A 77 -15.66 18.54 38.50
C GLN A 77 -14.19 18.15 38.35
N THR A 78 -13.73 17.10 39.00
CA THR A 78 -12.33 16.71 38.96
C THR A 78 -12.17 15.22 38.60
N VAL A 79 -11.12 14.93 37.84
CA VAL A 79 -10.87 13.60 37.27
C VAL A 79 -9.39 13.27 37.30
N ILE A 80 -9.07 11.99 37.43
CA ILE A 80 -7.73 11.48 37.17
C ILE A 80 -7.72 10.67 35.88
N TYR A 81 -6.64 10.76 35.12
CA TYR A 81 -6.46 9.92 33.95
C TYR A 81 -4.99 9.52 33.73
N SER A 82 -4.78 8.33 33.17
CA SER A 82 -3.47 7.88 32.72
C SER A 82 -3.20 8.34 31.29
N SER A 83 -1.93 8.65 31.01
CA SER A 83 -1.48 9.01 29.68
C SER A 83 -0.86 7.82 28.96
N ASN A 84 -0.88 7.86 27.63
CA ASN A 84 -0.49 6.75 26.75
C ASN A 84 0.39 7.17 25.57
N LYS A 85 0.83 8.43 25.50
CA LYS A 85 1.56 8.97 24.35
C LYS A 85 3.01 9.30 24.65
N LEU A 86 3.24 10.35 25.43
CA LEU A 86 4.59 10.87 25.70
C LEU A 86 5.19 10.25 26.97
N ASP A 87 4.35 10.00 27.96
CA ASP A 87 4.72 9.39 29.22
C ASP A 87 3.54 8.61 29.80
N ASP A 88 3.81 7.76 30.79
CA ASP A 88 2.83 6.95 31.50
C ASP A 88 2.39 7.61 32.83
N THR A 89 2.54 8.93 32.94
CA THR A 89 2.19 9.64 34.18
C THR A 89 0.68 9.77 34.34
N ILE A 90 0.21 9.72 35.59
CA ILE A 90 -1.20 9.92 35.91
C ILE A 90 -1.40 11.41 36.21
N ARG A 91 -2.47 11.97 35.65
CA ARG A 91 -2.74 13.42 35.67
C ARG A 91 -4.06 13.68 36.39
N TYR A 92 -4.04 14.64 37.31
CA TYR A 92 -5.23 15.14 38.00
C TYR A 92 -5.70 16.45 37.34
N LEU A 93 -6.93 16.45 36.82
CA LEU A 93 -7.47 17.49 35.96
C LEU A 93 -8.78 18.04 36.53
N SER A 94 -8.90 19.37 36.57
CA SER A 94 -10.18 20.06 36.76
C SER A 94 -10.92 20.17 35.42
N LEU A 95 -12.14 19.63 35.35
CA LEU A 95 -13.03 19.73 34.20
C LEU A 95 -13.64 21.13 34.03
N ALA A 96 -13.81 21.87 35.13
CA ALA A 96 -14.34 23.23 35.09
C ALA A 96 -13.37 24.17 34.37
N ASP A 97 -12.14 24.23 34.87
CA ASP A 97 -11.13 25.17 34.37
C ASP A 97 -10.24 24.59 33.27
N ASN A 98 -10.32 23.28 33.00
CA ASN A 98 -9.38 22.55 32.14
C ASN A 98 -7.91 22.78 32.54
N LYS A 99 -7.66 22.75 33.85
CA LYS A 99 -6.33 22.94 34.45
C LYS A 99 -5.86 21.68 35.14
N TYR A 100 -4.60 21.32 34.92
CA TYR A 100 -3.95 20.27 35.68
C TYR A 100 -3.72 20.76 37.11
N ILE A 101 -4.30 20.04 38.07
CA ILE A 101 -4.14 20.31 39.49
C ILE A 101 -2.83 19.69 39.97
N ARG A 102 -2.53 18.45 39.54
CA ARG A 102 -1.36 17.68 39.98
C ARG A 102 -0.96 16.62 38.95
N TYR A 103 0.29 16.18 39.06
CA TYR A 103 0.86 15.07 38.30
C TYR A 103 1.39 14.02 39.27
N PHE A 104 1.23 12.75 38.92
CA PHE A 104 1.76 11.61 39.68
C PHE A 104 2.78 10.86 38.80
N PRO A 105 4.04 11.33 38.79
CA PRO A 105 5.11 10.67 38.05
C PRO A 105 5.60 9.43 38.80
N GLY A 106 5.93 8.37 38.07
CA GLY A 106 6.62 7.22 38.67
C GLY A 106 6.45 5.90 37.93
N HIS A 107 5.32 5.71 37.25
CA HIS A 107 5.17 4.54 36.37
C HIS A 107 6.10 4.64 35.16
N THR A 108 6.72 3.53 34.80
CA THR A 108 7.68 3.44 33.68
C THR A 108 7.11 2.70 32.46
N ALA A 109 5.86 2.28 32.54
CA ALA A 109 5.11 1.65 31.46
C ALA A 109 3.61 1.94 31.61
N ARG A 110 2.84 1.61 30.57
CA ARG A 110 1.40 1.88 30.46
C ARG A 110 0.63 1.45 31.69
N VAL A 111 -0.17 2.38 32.23
CA VAL A 111 -1.13 2.12 33.31
C VAL A 111 -2.35 1.42 32.73
N ILE A 112 -2.66 0.23 33.26
CA ILE A 112 -3.72 -0.66 32.75
C ILE A 112 -4.88 -0.85 33.73
N ALA A 113 -4.72 -0.43 34.98
CA ALA A 113 -5.77 -0.45 35.99
C ALA A 113 -5.72 0.85 36.78
N LEU A 114 -6.89 1.46 37.00
CA LEU A 114 -7.04 2.69 37.78
C LEU A 114 -8.32 2.59 38.61
N SER A 115 -8.17 2.71 39.94
CA SER A 115 -9.28 2.64 40.89
C SER A 115 -9.17 3.77 41.89
N MET A 116 -10.21 4.60 41.98
CA MET A 116 -10.35 5.58 43.06
C MET A 116 -10.83 4.91 44.34
N SER A 117 -10.40 5.41 45.49
CA SER A 117 -11.02 5.06 46.77
C SER A 117 -12.43 5.63 46.84
N PRO A 118 -13.42 4.87 47.31
CA PRO A 118 -14.80 5.33 47.45
C PRO A 118 -15.05 6.20 48.70
N VAL A 119 -14.05 6.40 49.57
CA VAL A 119 -14.20 7.13 50.84
C VAL A 119 -13.16 8.24 50.99
N GLY A 120 -11.92 8.02 50.54
CA GLY A 120 -10.81 8.95 50.72
C GLY A 120 -10.23 9.49 49.43
N ASP A 121 -9.31 10.45 49.57
CA ASP A 121 -8.56 11.07 48.47
C ASP A 121 -7.41 10.18 47.96
N MET A 122 -7.45 8.87 48.24
CA MET A 122 -6.46 7.91 47.77
C MET A 122 -6.92 7.24 46.48
N PHE A 123 -5.97 6.82 45.66
CA PHE A 123 -6.25 6.01 44.48
C PHE A 123 -5.13 5.00 44.23
N ILE A 124 -5.46 3.96 43.49
CA ILE A 124 -4.53 2.89 43.14
C ILE A 124 -4.41 2.80 41.64
N SER A 125 -3.18 2.59 41.16
CA SER A 125 -2.88 2.33 39.76
C SER A 125 -2.05 1.06 39.61
N GLY A 126 -2.42 0.23 38.62
CA GLY A 126 -1.65 -0.93 38.18
C GLY A 126 -1.06 -0.67 36.80
N SER A 127 0.23 -0.94 36.62
CA SER A 127 0.95 -0.71 35.37
C SER A 127 1.65 -1.96 34.82
N LEU A 128 1.88 -1.99 33.52
CA LEU A 128 2.73 -3.00 32.86
C LEU A 128 4.19 -2.98 33.34
N ASP A 129 4.60 -2.01 34.16
CA ASP A 129 5.87 -2.02 34.89
C ASP A 129 5.90 -3.05 36.03
N LYS A 130 4.83 -3.85 36.17
CA LYS A 130 4.60 -4.89 37.17
C LYS A 130 4.39 -4.36 38.58
N THR A 131 4.10 -3.07 38.72
CA THR A 131 3.85 -2.43 40.01
C THR A 131 2.39 -2.02 40.16
N ILE A 132 1.89 -2.13 41.40
CA ILE A 132 0.69 -1.45 41.85
C ILE A 132 1.14 -0.34 42.80
N ARG A 133 0.75 0.89 42.50
CA ARG A 133 1.09 2.08 43.27
C ARG A 133 -0.14 2.66 43.95
N ILE A 134 0.05 3.10 45.18
CA ILE A 134 -0.94 3.80 46.00
C ILE A 134 -0.55 5.27 46.01
N TRP A 135 -1.52 6.13 45.72
CA TRP A 135 -1.35 7.56 45.59
C TRP A 135 -2.34 8.29 46.48
N ASP A 136 -1.99 9.52 46.83
CA ASP A 136 -2.85 10.47 47.54
C ASP A 136 -3.01 11.71 46.66
N LEU A 137 -4.24 12.14 46.38
CA LEU A 137 -4.49 13.32 45.53
C LEU A 137 -3.81 14.61 46.06
N ARG A 138 -3.49 14.64 47.35
CA ARG A 138 -2.88 15.77 48.04
C ARG A 138 -1.35 15.80 47.91
N SER A 139 -0.70 14.71 47.48
CA SER A 139 0.75 14.58 47.38
C SER A 139 1.16 14.03 46.02
N PRO A 140 2.21 14.56 45.35
CA PRO A 140 2.64 13.99 44.07
C PRO A 140 3.40 12.67 44.25
N ASP A 141 3.85 12.37 45.47
CA ASP A 141 4.70 11.23 45.78
C ASP A 141 3.88 9.96 45.99
N CYS A 142 4.44 8.84 45.54
CA CYS A 142 3.89 7.51 45.72
C CYS A 142 3.87 7.14 47.21
N GLN A 143 2.69 6.85 47.77
CA GLN A 143 2.51 6.51 49.18
C GLN A 143 2.82 5.05 49.49
N GLY A 144 2.63 4.16 48.50
CA GLY A 144 2.88 2.75 48.65
C GLY A 144 3.11 2.04 47.32
N LEU A 145 3.95 1.02 47.34
CA LEU A 145 4.32 0.23 46.18
C LEU A 145 4.18 -1.25 46.51
N THR A 146 3.48 -1.99 45.67
CA THR A 146 3.44 -3.46 45.73
C THR A 146 3.83 -4.04 44.37
N ASN A 147 4.52 -5.18 44.39
CA ASN A 147 4.95 -5.88 43.18
C ASN A 147 4.21 -7.23 43.09
N PRO A 148 3.02 -7.25 42.49
CA PRO A 148 2.25 -8.48 42.36
C PRO A 148 2.89 -9.54 41.46
N LEU A 149 3.95 -9.23 40.69
CA LEU A 149 4.50 -10.09 39.63
C LEU A 149 3.45 -10.40 38.54
N GLY A 150 3.77 -10.06 37.28
CA GLY A 150 2.84 -10.19 36.15
C GLY A 150 2.00 -8.94 35.87
N LYS A 151 0.87 -9.10 35.16
CA LYS A 151 -0.01 -8.00 34.73
C LYS A 151 -0.94 -7.58 35.89
N PRO A 152 -0.75 -6.40 36.50
CA PRO A 152 -1.53 -6.03 37.68
C PRO A 152 -2.94 -5.56 37.32
N VAL A 153 -3.94 -6.15 38.00
CA VAL A 153 -5.30 -5.61 38.09
C VAL A 153 -5.60 -5.31 39.56
N CYS A 154 -6.32 -4.23 39.83
CA CYS A 154 -6.58 -3.80 41.20
C CYS A 154 -7.94 -3.12 41.35
N SER A 155 -8.53 -3.21 42.53
CA SER A 155 -9.80 -2.55 42.88
C SER A 155 -9.89 -2.31 44.38
N PHE A 156 -10.57 -1.22 44.77
CA PHE A 156 -10.91 -0.94 46.16
C PHE A 156 -12.22 -1.62 46.56
N ASP A 157 -12.28 -2.03 47.83
CA ASP A 157 -13.52 -2.37 48.52
C ASP A 157 -14.40 -1.11 48.68
N PRO A 158 -15.74 -1.20 48.63
CA PRO A 158 -16.67 -0.09 48.90
C PRO A 158 -16.41 0.73 50.17
N ASP A 159 -15.84 0.14 51.23
CA ASP A 159 -15.48 0.87 52.46
C ASP A 159 -14.13 1.61 52.36
N GLY A 160 -13.36 1.36 51.30
CA GLY A 160 -12.06 1.99 51.04
C GLY A 160 -10.94 1.58 52.01
N LEU A 161 -11.17 0.58 52.88
CA LEU A 161 -10.20 0.08 53.84
C LEU A 161 -9.29 -1.01 53.25
N ILE A 162 -9.81 -1.79 52.31
CA ILE A 162 -9.14 -2.93 51.70
C ILE A 162 -9.01 -2.67 50.20
N PHE A 163 -7.92 -3.17 49.60
CA PHE A 163 -7.83 -3.30 48.16
C PHE A 163 -7.43 -4.72 47.75
N ALA A 164 -7.94 -5.15 46.61
CA ALA A 164 -7.58 -6.40 45.98
C ALA A 164 -6.57 -6.17 44.86
N ALA A 165 -5.59 -7.06 44.75
CA ALA A 165 -4.62 -7.09 43.68
C ALA A 165 -4.60 -8.48 43.02
N GLY A 166 -4.70 -8.53 41.70
CA GLY A 166 -4.49 -9.73 40.91
C GLY A 166 -3.00 -9.99 40.68
N VAL A 167 -2.58 -11.22 40.95
CA VAL A 167 -1.21 -11.74 40.82
C VAL A 167 -1.16 -12.82 39.75
N GLU A 168 -0.31 -12.61 38.74
CA GLU A 168 -0.05 -13.56 37.63
C GLU A 168 -1.30 -14.15 36.95
N SER A 169 -2.43 -13.45 36.99
CA SER A 169 -3.74 -13.97 36.53
C SER A 169 -4.15 -15.30 37.18
N GLN A 170 -3.66 -15.58 38.39
CA GLN A 170 -3.90 -16.84 39.12
C GLN A 170 -4.46 -16.60 40.53
N ALA A 171 -3.96 -15.59 41.24
CA ALA A 171 -4.34 -15.35 42.63
C ALA A 171 -4.85 -13.92 42.84
N ILE A 172 -5.84 -13.77 43.73
CA ILE A 172 -6.22 -12.47 44.29
C ILE A 172 -5.58 -12.35 45.65
N LYS A 173 -4.88 -11.25 45.90
CA LYS A 173 -4.32 -10.89 47.20
C LYS A 173 -5.06 -9.68 47.75
N LEU A 174 -5.50 -9.76 49.00
CA LEU A 174 -6.17 -8.66 49.71
C LEU A 174 -5.19 -7.99 50.67
N TYR A 175 -5.18 -6.67 50.65
CA TYR A 175 -4.30 -5.84 51.46
C TYR A 175 -5.13 -4.86 52.28
N ASP A 176 -4.73 -4.67 53.54
CA ASP A 176 -5.20 -3.55 54.34
C ASP A 176 -4.47 -2.28 53.86
N LEU A 177 -5.23 -1.24 53.51
CA LEU A 177 -4.67 0.03 53.03
C LEU A 177 -3.74 0.67 54.07
N ARG A 178 -4.05 0.54 55.37
CA ARG A 178 -3.27 1.17 56.45
C ARG A 178 -1.99 0.41 56.79
N ALA A 179 -1.93 -0.87 56.44
CA ALA A 179 -0.84 -1.77 56.79
C ALA A 179 -0.39 -2.59 55.56
N PHE A 180 -0.36 -1.95 54.39
CA PHE A 180 -0.04 -2.62 53.13
C PHE A 180 1.41 -3.14 53.10
N ASP A 181 2.29 -2.52 53.88
CA ASP A 181 3.70 -2.87 54.10
C ASP A 181 3.87 -4.23 54.78
N LYS A 182 2.87 -4.68 55.55
CA LYS A 182 2.85 -6.02 56.17
C LYS A 182 2.54 -7.14 55.18
N GLY A 183 2.22 -6.79 53.92
CA GLY A 183 1.84 -7.75 52.90
C GLY A 183 0.35 -8.11 52.94
N PRO A 184 -0.07 -9.09 52.11
CA PRO A 184 -1.47 -9.46 52.00
C PRO A 184 -1.95 -10.23 53.23
N PHE A 185 -3.11 -9.87 53.77
CA PHE A 185 -3.71 -10.61 54.89
C PHE A 185 -4.52 -11.83 54.41
N ALA A 186 -4.96 -11.84 53.15
CA ALA A 186 -5.63 -12.98 52.53
C ALA A 186 -5.16 -13.17 51.09
N SER A 187 -5.10 -14.43 50.65
CA SER A 187 -4.75 -14.81 49.28
C SER A 187 -5.67 -15.92 48.81
N PHE A 188 -6.33 -15.71 47.66
CA PHE A 188 -7.26 -16.65 47.07
C PHE A 188 -6.74 -17.13 45.72
N GLU A 189 -6.51 -18.43 45.57
CA GLU A 189 -6.13 -19.02 44.28
C GLU A 189 -7.36 -19.31 43.43
N THR A 190 -7.33 -18.88 42.17
CA THR A 190 -8.43 -19.06 41.23
C THR A 190 -7.86 -19.59 39.91
N ARG A 191 -7.95 -20.90 39.69
CA ARG A 191 -7.40 -21.52 38.47
C ARG A 191 -8.42 -21.49 37.34
N PHE A 192 -8.09 -20.82 36.24
CA PHE A 192 -8.84 -20.93 35.00
C PHE A 192 -8.35 -22.15 34.22
N ASN A 193 -9.25 -22.92 33.61
CA ASN A 193 -8.91 -24.15 32.88
C ASN A 193 -8.08 -23.91 31.60
N ARG A 194 -8.04 -22.66 31.12
CA ARG A 194 -7.21 -22.20 30.00
C ARG A 194 -6.36 -21.02 30.49
N ALA A 195 -5.17 -20.88 29.94
CA ALA A 195 -4.35 -19.69 30.15
C ALA A 195 -5.12 -18.46 29.61
N CYS A 196 -5.56 -17.59 30.52
CA CYS A 196 -6.19 -16.32 30.20
C CYS A 196 -5.62 -15.22 31.09
N ASP A 197 -5.57 -14.01 30.56
CA ASP A 197 -5.12 -12.83 31.30
C ASP A 197 -6.31 -12.13 31.93
N TRP A 198 -6.12 -11.64 33.15
CA TRP A 198 -7.13 -10.82 33.80
C TRP A 198 -7.11 -9.42 33.15
N THR A 199 -8.28 -8.96 32.76
CA THR A 199 -8.48 -7.65 32.13
C THR A 199 -8.95 -6.63 33.15
N GLY A 200 -9.60 -7.08 34.24
CA GLY A 200 -10.16 -6.20 35.24
C GLY A 200 -10.57 -6.96 36.50
N LEU A 201 -10.65 -6.20 37.58
CA LEU A 201 -11.04 -6.65 38.90
C LEU A 201 -11.99 -5.59 39.48
N LYS A 202 -13.13 -6.00 40.04
CA LYS A 202 -14.08 -5.09 40.69
C LYS A 202 -14.69 -5.73 41.93
N PHE A 203 -14.80 -4.98 43.02
CA PHE A 203 -15.67 -5.35 44.13
C PHE A 203 -17.13 -5.07 43.81
N SER A 204 -18.03 -5.84 44.42
CA SER A 204 -19.43 -5.48 44.49
C SER A 204 -19.63 -4.29 45.44
N ASN A 205 -20.69 -3.51 45.23
CA ASN A 205 -21.01 -2.35 46.07
C ASN A 205 -21.36 -2.74 47.51
N ASP A 206 -21.73 -4.00 47.76
CA ASP A 206 -21.97 -4.53 49.11
C ASP A 206 -20.72 -5.14 49.77
N GLY A 207 -19.57 -5.16 49.08
CA GLY A 207 -18.29 -5.68 49.56
C GLY A 207 -18.21 -7.20 49.65
N LYS A 208 -19.29 -7.93 49.35
CA LYS A 208 -19.35 -9.38 49.55
C LYS A 208 -18.76 -10.20 48.42
N GLN A 209 -18.63 -9.61 47.23
CA GLN A 209 -18.25 -10.33 46.02
C GLN A 209 -17.10 -9.62 45.29
N ILE A 210 -16.28 -10.42 44.62
CA ILE A 210 -15.20 -9.96 43.74
C ILE A 210 -15.45 -10.51 42.33
N LEU A 211 -15.48 -9.63 41.34
CA LEU A 211 -15.61 -9.96 39.92
C LEU A 211 -14.23 -9.91 39.26
N ILE A 212 -13.88 -11.01 38.58
CA ILE A 212 -12.71 -11.11 37.70
C ILE A 212 -13.20 -11.13 36.26
N SER A 213 -12.78 -10.13 35.48
CA SER A 213 -12.92 -10.14 34.03
C SER A 213 -11.64 -10.65 33.37
N THR A 214 -11.79 -11.44 32.31
CA THR A 214 -10.65 -12.01 31.58
C THR A 214 -10.77 -11.71 30.09
N ASN A 215 -9.67 -11.81 29.37
CA ASN A 215 -9.67 -11.79 27.91
C ASN A 215 -10.19 -13.11 27.31
N GLY A 216 -10.54 -14.12 28.12
CA GLY A 216 -11.19 -15.33 27.65
C GLY A 216 -12.69 -15.16 27.46
N GLY A 217 -13.37 -16.28 27.15
CA GLY A 217 -14.83 -16.38 27.10
C GLY A 217 -15.48 -16.72 28.44
N MET A 218 -14.78 -16.51 29.56
CA MET A 218 -15.29 -16.76 30.91
C MET A 218 -14.93 -15.62 31.86
N ILE A 219 -15.88 -15.24 32.71
CA ILE A 219 -15.66 -14.37 33.87
C ILE A 219 -16.08 -15.10 35.14
N ARG A 220 -15.55 -14.68 36.29
CA ARG A 220 -15.84 -15.32 37.58
C ARG A 220 -16.24 -14.31 38.63
N VAL A 221 -17.18 -14.74 39.47
CA VAL A 221 -17.53 -14.04 40.70
C VAL A 221 -17.16 -14.92 41.88
N LEU A 222 -16.47 -14.33 42.85
CA LEU A 222 -15.99 -14.99 44.06
C LEU A 222 -16.58 -14.31 45.29
N ASN A 223 -16.66 -15.06 46.38
CA ASN A 223 -16.94 -14.49 47.69
C ASN A 223 -15.68 -13.77 48.20
N ALA A 224 -15.82 -12.50 48.59
CA ALA A 224 -14.72 -11.66 49.03
C ALA A 224 -14.08 -12.11 50.35
N PHE A 225 -14.81 -12.84 51.21
CA PHE A 225 -14.34 -13.27 52.52
C PHE A 225 -13.67 -14.65 52.48
N SER A 226 -14.29 -15.61 51.78
CA SER A 226 -13.80 -16.99 51.72
C SER A 226 -12.92 -17.28 50.51
N GLY A 227 -12.97 -16.45 49.46
CA GLY A 227 -12.31 -16.72 48.19
C GLY A 227 -12.94 -17.84 47.37
N SER A 228 -14.08 -18.40 47.79
CA SER A 228 -14.76 -19.47 47.05
C SER A 228 -15.38 -18.90 45.77
N VAL A 229 -15.20 -19.60 44.65
CA VAL A 229 -15.87 -19.27 43.39
C VAL A 229 -17.37 -19.48 43.56
N LEU A 230 -18.16 -18.41 43.47
CA LEU A 230 -19.61 -18.47 43.53
C LEU A 230 -20.17 -18.91 42.18
N HIS A 231 -19.79 -18.19 41.12
CA HIS A 231 -20.27 -18.44 39.76
C HIS A 231 -19.16 -18.26 38.73
N THR A 232 -19.19 -19.10 37.69
CA THR A 232 -18.40 -18.91 36.47
C THR A 232 -19.37 -18.66 35.32
N PHE A 233 -19.34 -17.45 34.75
CA PHE A 233 -20.23 -17.07 33.66
C PHE A 233 -19.55 -17.32 32.31
N SER A 234 -20.24 -18.02 31.43
CA SER A 234 -19.82 -18.33 30.06
C SER A 234 -20.98 -18.10 29.07
N GLY A 235 -20.68 -18.11 27.77
CA GLY A 235 -21.70 -17.96 26.71
C GLY A 235 -21.88 -16.53 26.21
N TYR A 236 -20.85 -15.70 26.38
CA TYR A 236 -20.62 -14.48 25.58
C TYR A 236 -19.48 -14.76 24.58
N ASN A 237 -19.51 -14.10 23.41
CA ASN A 237 -18.49 -14.32 22.40
C ASN A 237 -17.25 -13.49 22.70
N ASN A 238 -16.09 -14.15 22.80
CA ASN A 238 -14.79 -13.50 22.87
C ASN A 238 -13.71 -14.40 22.27
N SER A 239 -13.95 -14.85 21.04
CA SER A 239 -13.10 -15.79 20.33
C SER A 239 -11.71 -15.23 20.03
N ARG A 240 -11.62 -13.91 19.79
CA ARG A 240 -10.37 -13.21 19.45
C ARG A 240 -9.51 -12.83 20.66
N GLY A 241 -9.99 -13.07 21.87
CA GLY A 241 -9.23 -12.72 23.08
C GLY A 241 -9.17 -11.21 23.34
N VAL A 242 -10.24 -10.48 23.03
CA VAL A 242 -10.31 -9.02 23.22
C VAL A 242 -10.39 -8.67 24.71
N THR A 243 -9.83 -7.53 25.08
CA THR A 243 -9.95 -6.98 26.43
C THR A 243 -11.35 -6.41 26.63
N LEU A 244 -12.20 -7.19 27.32
CA LEU A 244 -13.55 -6.79 27.68
C LEU A 244 -13.59 -6.39 29.16
N GLU A 245 -14.30 -5.30 29.46
CA GLU A 245 -14.64 -4.92 30.83
C GLU A 245 -16.02 -5.45 31.22
N ALA A 246 -16.12 -5.91 32.48
CA ALA A 246 -17.37 -6.26 33.11
C ALA A 246 -17.70 -5.28 34.25
N CYS A 247 -18.97 -5.17 34.63
CA CYS A 247 -19.40 -4.38 35.77
C CYS A 247 -20.54 -5.04 36.54
N PHE A 248 -20.62 -4.74 37.84
CA PHE A 248 -21.79 -5.01 38.64
C PHE A 248 -22.88 -3.95 38.40
N THR A 249 -24.12 -4.33 38.66
CA THR A 249 -25.18 -3.35 38.91
C THR A 249 -24.98 -2.68 40.28
N PRO A 250 -25.52 -1.47 40.51
CA PRO A 250 -25.33 -0.75 41.77
C PRO A 250 -25.87 -1.47 43.02
N ASP A 251 -26.83 -2.37 42.83
CA ASP A 251 -27.39 -3.23 43.88
C ASP A 251 -26.64 -4.56 44.06
N SER A 252 -25.57 -4.79 43.30
CA SER A 252 -24.72 -5.99 43.34
C SER A 252 -25.44 -7.30 42.99
N GLN A 253 -26.64 -7.25 42.42
CA GLN A 253 -27.43 -8.44 42.09
C GLN A 253 -27.17 -9.01 40.69
N PHE A 254 -26.61 -8.20 39.80
CA PHE A 254 -26.36 -8.60 38.42
C PHE A 254 -24.95 -8.24 37.98
N VAL A 255 -24.42 -9.05 37.07
CA VAL A 255 -23.15 -8.82 36.37
C VAL A 255 -23.44 -8.63 34.90
N MET A 256 -22.82 -7.61 34.32
CA MET A 256 -22.95 -7.26 32.91
C MET A 256 -21.57 -7.32 32.24
N ILE A 257 -21.52 -7.84 31.01
CA ILE A 257 -20.30 -7.82 30.19
C ILE A 257 -20.64 -7.49 28.73
N GLY A 258 -19.77 -6.73 28.08
CA GLY A 258 -19.77 -6.59 26.62
C GLY A 258 -19.27 -7.86 25.94
N SER A 259 -19.69 -8.08 24.70
CA SER A 259 -19.29 -9.23 23.88
C SER A 259 -18.75 -8.76 22.52
N GLU A 260 -18.00 -9.64 21.86
CA GLU A 260 -17.42 -9.41 20.53
C GLU A 260 -18.51 -9.21 19.46
N ASP A 261 -19.69 -9.80 19.67
CA ASP A 261 -20.87 -9.69 18.79
C ASP A 261 -21.65 -8.37 18.95
N GLY A 262 -21.13 -7.40 19.70
CA GLY A 262 -21.79 -6.12 19.92
C GLY A 262 -22.98 -6.16 20.89
N ARG A 263 -23.17 -7.28 21.61
CA ARG A 263 -24.24 -7.44 22.60
C ARG A 263 -23.71 -7.35 24.03
N VAL A 264 -24.59 -6.97 24.95
CA VAL A 264 -24.30 -6.98 26.39
C VAL A 264 -25.03 -8.17 27.03
N HIS A 265 -24.29 -9.03 27.69
CA HIS A 265 -24.86 -10.16 28.41
C HIS A 265 -24.97 -9.87 29.90
N VAL A 266 -26.07 -10.32 30.50
CA VAL A 266 -26.38 -10.06 31.90
C VAL A 266 -26.70 -11.37 32.62
N TRP A 267 -26.10 -11.57 33.79
CA TRP A 267 -26.35 -12.71 34.66
C TRP A 267 -26.74 -12.26 36.07
N SER A 268 -27.52 -13.10 36.75
CA SER A 268 -27.83 -12.94 38.18
C SER A 268 -26.68 -13.49 39.02
N THR A 269 -26.22 -12.71 40.01
CA THR A 269 -25.17 -13.11 40.95
C THR A 269 -25.65 -14.14 41.97
N GLU A 270 -26.95 -14.20 42.23
CA GLU A 270 -27.53 -15.16 43.18
C GLU A 270 -27.68 -16.53 42.53
N SER A 271 -28.35 -16.60 41.37
CA SER A 271 -28.68 -17.86 40.70
C SER A 271 -27.60 -18.37 39.76
N GLY A 272 -26.70 -17.52 39.29
CA GLY A 272 -25.73 -17.88 38.25
C GLY A 272 -26.32 -17.87 36.83
N MET A 273 -27.63 -17.66 36.68
CA MET A 273 -28.35 -17.83 35.42
C MET A 273 -28.27 -16.58 34.54
N LYS A 274 -28.25 -16.79 33.23
CA LYS A 274 -28.28 -15.72 32.22
C LYS A 274 -29.67 -15.10 32.17
N VAL A 275 -29.76 -13.81 32.50
CA VAL A 275 -31.03 -13.08 32.61
C VAL A 275 -31.40 -12.44 31.28
N ALA A 276 -30.47 -11.72 30.66
CA ALA A 276 -30.76 -10.96 29.44
C ALA A 276 -29.58 -10.92 28.47
N VAL A 277 -29.91 -10.72 27.20
CA VAL A 277 -28.97 -10.32 26.15
C VAL A 277 -29.51 -9.03 25.57
N LEU A 278 -28.81 -7.94 25.83
CA LEU A 278 -29.19 -6.59 25.40
C LEU A 278 -28.48 -6.28 24.09
N ASP A 279 -29.25 -5.90 23.08
CA ASP A 279 -28.71 -5.45 21.81
C ASP A 279 -28.48 -3.92 21.87
N GLY A 280 -27.20 -3.55 21.93
CA GLY A 280 -26.76 -2.16 21.96
C GLY A 280 -26.64 -1.51 20.58
N LYS A 281 -26.94 -2.25 19.50
CA LYS A 281 -26.65 -1.87 18.10
C LYS A 281 -25.18 -1.53 17.86
N HIS A 282 -24.28 -2.13 18.63
CA HIS A 282 -22.84 -2.02 18.38
C HIS A 282 -22.47 -2.93 17.21
N THR A 283 -21.67 -2.42 16.29
CA THR A 283 -21.23 -3.17 15.11
C THR A 283 -19.96 -3.99 15.37
N GLY A 284 -19.37 -3.89 16.57
CA GLY A 284 -18.12 -4.56 16.92
C GLY A 284 -17.97 -4.81 18.43
N PRO A 285 -16.76 -5.15 18.90
CA PRO A 285 -16.54 -5.56 20.28
C PRO A 285 -16.73 -4.40 21.26
N ILE A 286 -17.54 -4.65 22.30
CA ILE A 286 -17.76 -3.70 23.40
C ILE A 286 -16.59 -3.82 24.38
N ASN A 287 -15.66 -2.88 24.32
CA ASN A 287 -14.44 -2.93 25.14
C ASN A 287 -14.67 -2.42 26.57
N THR A 288 -15.48 -1.37 26.72
CA THR A 288 -15.74 -0.75 28.03
C THR A 288 -17.23 -0.74 28.33
N LEU A 289 -17.55 -1.03 29.58
CA LEU A 289 -18.90 -1.14 30.10
C LEU A 289 -18.94 -0.62 31.54
N GLN A 290 -19.83 0.33 31.79
CA GLN A 290 -20.06 0.82 33.15
C GLN A 290 -21.51 1.17 33.41
N PHE A 291 -21.99 0.82 34.60
CA PHE A 291 -23.33 1.15 35.07
C PHE A 291 -23.30 2.48 35.86
N ASN A 292 -24.35 3.28 35.72
CA ASN A 292 -24.50 4.53 36.45
C ASN A 292 -24.83 4.27 37.94
N PRO A 293 -24.09 4.84 38.90
CA PRO A 293 -24.28 4.55 40.32
C PRO A 293 -25.65 4.98 40.88
N ARG A 294 -26.34 5.93 40.25
CA ARG A 294 -27.59 6.52 40.77
C ARG A 294 -28.81 6.27 39.89
N TYR A 295 -28.65 6.32 38.57
CA TYR A 295 -29.74 6.16 37.62
C TYR A 295 -29.72 4.77 36.96
N MET A 296 -30.88 4.28 36.51
CA MET A 296 -30.99 3.01 35.76
C MET A 296 -30.52 3.19 34.31
N THR A 297 -29.25 3.54 34.13
CA THR A 297 -28.59 3.70 32.83
C THR A 297 -27.21 3.07 32.89
N PHE A 298 -26.70 2.63 31.75
CA PHE A 298 -25.33 2.19 31.61
C PHE A 298 -24.76 2.66 30.29
N ALA A 299 -23.45 2.78 30.23
CA ALA A 299 -22.70 3.13 29.04
C ALA A 299 -21.94 1.91 28.54
N SER A 300 -21.92 1.75 27.23
CA SER A 300 -21.12 0.75 26.52
C SER A 300 -20.44 1.45 25.35
N ALA A 301 -19.18 1.12 25.08
CA ALA A 301 -18.46 1.66 23.93
C ALA A 301 -17.75 0.57 23.13
N CYS A 302 -17.75 0.75 21.81
CA CYS A 302 -17.26 -0.19 20.82
C CYS A 302 -16.14 0.44 19.98
N THR A 303 -15.23 -0.39 19.47
CA THR A 303 -14.31 0.00 18.38
C THR A 303 -14.97 -0.21 17.02
N ASN A 304 -15.11 0.85 16.24
CA ASN A 304 -15.55 0.73 14.84
C ASN A 304 -14.46 -0.01 14.05
N MET A 305 -14.71 -1.27 13.68
CA MET A 305 -13.90 -2.04 12.74
C MET A 305 -14.62 -2.18 11.40
N LEU A 306 -13.88 -2.59 10.35
CA LEU A 306 -14.52 -3.19 9.17
C LEU A 306 -15.17 -4.50 9.63
N VAL A 307 -16.50 -4.53 9.59
CA VAL A 307 -17.29 -5.69 10.01
C VAL A 307 -18.19 -6.10 8.86
N LEU A 308 -18.33 -7.42 8.70
CA LEU A 308 -19.30 -8.01 7.79
C LEU A 308 -20.70 -7.75 8.36
N ASP A 309 -21.49 -6.97 7.64
CA ASP A 309 -22.87 -6.68 8.07
C ASP A 309 -23.82 -7.82 7.69
N SER A 310 -23.80 -8.24 6.42
CA SER A 310 -24.61 -9.34 5.92
C SER A 310 -23.88 -10.17 4.86
N CYS A 311 -24.21 -11.45 4.77
CA CYS A 311 -23.73 -12.37 3.76
C CYS A 311 -24.90 -13.23 3.28
N ARG A 312 -24.98 -13.47 1.96
CA ARG A 312 -26.01 -14.32 1.35
C ARG A 312 -25.33 -15.40 0.51
N GLU A 313 -25.89 -16.60 0.54
CA GLU A 313 -25.46 -17.68 -0.34
C GLU A 313 -26.11 -17.51 -1.73
N PRO A 314 -25.41 -17.88 -2.82
CA PRO A 314 -25.96 -17.85 -4.17
C PRO A 314 -27.21 -18.73 -4.30
N ALA A 315 -28.28 -18.22 -4.89
CA ALA A 315 -29.54 -18.95 -5.03
C ALA A 315 -29.80 -19.39 -6.48
N GLN A 316 -29.58 -18.47 -7.44
CA GLN A 316 -29.74 -18.70 -8.87
C GLN A 316 -28.47 -18.29 -9.62
N SER A 317 -28.62 -17.80 -10.86
CA SER A 317 -27.53 -17.20 -11.62
C SER A 317 -27.25 -15.77 -11.15
N TRP A 318 -26.00 -15.34 -11.27
CA TRP A 318 -25.53 -14.06 -10.73
C TRP A 318 -26.34 -12.85 -11.25
N ASP A 319 -26.88 -12.90 -12.47
CA ASP A 319 -27.66 -11.83 -13.10
C ASP A 319 -29.07 -11.70 -12.49
N LYS A 320 -29.71 -12.83 -12.14
CA LYS A 320 -31.06 -12.85 -11.56
C LYS A 320 -31.05 -12.52 -10.08
N ASP A 321 -30.01 -12.94 -9.38
CA ASP A 321 -29.85 -12.67 -7.95
C ASP A 321 -29.45 -11.20 -7.67
N TYR A 322 -28.90 -10.50 -8.67
CA TYR A 322 -28.22 -9.23 -8.50
C TYR A 322 -29.07 -8.16 -7.81
N ASP A 323 -30.18 -7.73 -8.42
CA ASP A 323 -31.00 -6.64 -7.88
C ASP A 323 -31.69 -7.04 -6.57
N HIS A 324 -32.14 -8.30 -6.48
CA HIS A 324 -32.83 -8.82 -5.31
C HIS A 324 -31.93 -8.89 -4.07
N PHE A 325 -30.63 -9.12 -4.27
CA PHE A 325 -29.66 -9.18 -3.18
C PHE A 325 -29.00 -7.84 -2.88
N LEU A 326 -28.69 -7.05 -3.91
CA LEU A 326 -27.97 -5.79 -3.77
C LEU A 326 -28.84 -4.65 -3.23
N LEU A 327 -29.96 -4.34 -3.91
CA LEU A 327 -30.72 -3.12 -3.65
C LEU A 327 -31.24 -3.01 -2.21
N PRO A 328 -31.74 -4.09 -1.57
CA PRO A 328 -32.18 -4.03 -0.16
C PRO A 328 -31.06 -3.74 0.85
N LEU A 329 -29.79 -3.91 0.47
CA LEU A 329 -28.64 -3.65 1.34
C LEU A 329 -28.16 -2.19 1.26
N LEU A 330 -28.64 -1.41 0.28
CA LEU A 330 -28.22 -0.03 0.08
C LEU A 330 -29.05 0.90 0.97
N VAL A 331 -28.37 1.57 1.91
CA VAL A 331 -29.01 2.55 2.80
C VAL A 331 -28.75 3.96 2.26
N PRO A 332 -29.77 4.83 2.12
CA PRO A 332 -29.61 6.15 1.47
C PRO A 332 -28.64 7.14 2.13
N GLN A 333 -28.29 6.93 3.41
CA GLN A 333 -27.40 7.83 4.17
C GLN A 333 -26.16 7.15 4.75
N GLU A 334 -25.94 5.86 4.43
CA GLU A 334 -24.80 5.10 4.96
C GLU A 334 -24.01 4.48 3.81
N PRO A 335 -22.75 4.89 3.60
CA PRO A 335 -21.86 4.25 2.63
C PRO A 335 -21.56 2.81 3.02
N CYS A 336 -21.37 1.93 2.04
CA CYS A 336 -20.98 0.54 2.26
C CYS A 336 -20.13 -0.01 1.11
N TYR A 337 -19.50 -1.16 1.35
CA TYR A 337 -18.87 -1.95 0.30
C TYR A 337 -19.66 -3.21 0.08
N VAL A 338 -19.87 -3.59 -1.18
CA VAL A 338 -20.46 -4.87 -1.54
C VAL A 338 -19.50 -5.63 -2.43
N LEU A 339 -19.23 -6.88 -2.05
CA LEU A 339 -18.50 -7.85 -2.85
C LEU A 339 -19.53 -8.83 -3.42
N TYR A 340 -19.80 -8.74 -4.71
CA TYR A 340 -20.77 -9.59 -5.39
C TYR A 340 -20.06 -10.62 -6.27
N ARG A 341 -20.32 -11.90 -6.05
CA ARG A 341 -19.66 -12.98 -6.80
C ARG A 341 -20.31 -13.16 -8.17
N LEU A 342 -19.51 -13.19 -9.23
CA LEU A 342 -19.94 -13.54 -10.58
C LEU A 342 -19.83 -15.05 -10.79
N ASP A 343 -20.60 -15.58 -11.75
CA ASP A 343 -20.48 -17.00 -12.14
C ASP A 343 -19.27 -17.26 -13.07
N SER A 344 -18.58 -16.19 -13.51
CA SER A 344 -17.34 -16.28 -14.27
C SER A 344 -16.14 -16.62 -13.39
N GLN A 345 -15.12 -17.22 -14.00
CA GLN A 345 -13.91 -17.67 -13.31
C GLN A 345 -12.64 -17.21 -14.03
N ASN A 346 -11.61 -16.97 -13.24
CA ASN A 346 -10.26 -16.68 -13.69
C ASN A 346 -9.26 -17.70 -13.12
N ALA A 347 -7.97 -17.48 -13.34
CA ALA A 347 -6.91 -18.39 -12.88
C ALA A 347 -6.83 -18.56 -11.35
N GLN A 348 -7.43 -17.65 -10.56
CA GLN A 348 -7.43 -17.67 -9.09
C GLN A 348 -8.72 -18.24 -8.50
N GLY A 349 -9.82 -18.27 -9.26
CA GLY A 349 -11.11 -18.80 -8.82
C GLY A 349 -12.28 -18.02 -9.43
N TYR A 350 -13.35 -17.85 -8.67
CA TYR A 350 -14.48 -17.01 -9.07
C TYR A 350 -14.08 -15.54 -9.17
N GLU A 351 -14.65 -14.85 -10.15
CA GLU A 351 -14.53 -13.41 -10.31
C GLU A 351 -15.56 -12.68 -9.44
N TRP A 352 -15.21 -11.47 -9.01
CA TRP A 352 -16.02 -10.66 -8.12
C TRP A 352 -16.17 -9.24 -8.67
N LEU A 353 -17.34 -8.69 -8.44
CA LEU A 353 -17.66 -7.28 -8.62
C LEU A 353 -17.49 -6.58 -7.28
N PHE A 354 -16.67 -5.53 -7.25
CA PHE A 354 -16.49 -4.67 -6.08
C PHE A 354 -17.31 -3.41 -6.25
N ILE A 355 -18.33 -3.22 -5.42
CA ILE A 355 -19.22 -2.05 -5.46
C ILE A 355 -18.92 -1.17 -4.25
N ALA A 356 -18.57 0.09 -4.50
CA ALA A 356 -18.45 1.13 -3.47
C ALA A 356 -19.69 2.02 -3.52
N TRP A 357 -20.61 1.82 -2.57
CA TRP A 357 -21.78 2.65 -2.38
C TRP A 357 -21.44 3.83 -1.46
N SER A 358 -21.62 5.06 -1.94
CA SER A 358 -21.35 6.26 -1.15
C SER A 358 -22.30 7.39 -1.52
N PRO A 359 -23.55 7.40 -1.00
CA PRO A 359 -24.53 8.38 -1.39
C PRO A 359 -24.14 9.78 -0.92
N ASP A 360 -24.42 10.80 -1.75
CA ASP A 360 -23.94 12.16 -1.52
C ASP A 360 -24.52 12.80 -0.25
N GLN A 361 -25.71 12.37 0.16
CA GLN A 361 -26.39 12.80 1.38
C GLN A 361 -25.72 12.28 2.66
N SER A 362 -24.78 11.33 2.56
CA SER A 362 -24.06 10.78 3.71
C SER A 362 -23.18 11.84 4.37
N PRO A 363 -23.00 11.81 5.70
CA PRO A 363 -22.04 12.64 6.41
C PRO A 363 -20.64 12.56 5.80
N VAL A 364 -19.98 13.72 5.61
CA VAL A 364 -18.65 13.81 4.98
C VAL A 364 -17.63 12.88 5.64
N ARG A 365 -17.69 12.73 6.96
CA ARG A 365 -16.83 11.82 7.73
C ARG A 365 -16.94 10.36 7.26
N GLN A 366 -18.15 9.86 7.02
CA GLN A 366 -18.36 8.49 6.53
C GLN A 366 -17.85 8.37 5.10
N LYS A 367 -18.18 9.33 4.22
CA LYS A 367 -17.68 9.34 2.84
C LYS A 367 -16.15 9.31 2.78
N MET A 368 -15.46 10.11 3.61
CA MET A 368 -14.00 10.09 3.70
C MET A 368 -13.46 8.77 4.22
N MET A 369 -14.09 8.18 5.25
CA MET A 369 -13.68 6.89 5.80
C MET A 369 -13.77 5.79 4.73
N TYR A 370 -14.93 5.64 4.09
CA TYR A 370 -15.15 4.63 3.04
C TYR A 370 -14.40 4.92 1.74
N ALA A 371 -14.07 6.17 1.43
CA ALA A 371 -13.16 6.47 0.32
C ALA A 371 -11.72 6.04 0.65
N ALA A 372 -11.25 6.33 1.86
CA ALA A 372 -9.88 6.05 2.30
C ALA A 372 -9.60 4.56 2.55
N THR A 373 -10.57 3.82 3.09
CA THR A 373 -10.39 2.38 3.39
C THR A 373 -10.61 1.47 2.17
N ARG A 374 -11.07 2.01 1.04
CA ARG A 374 -11.42 1.23 -0.17
C ARG A 374 -10.25 0.45 -0.73
N ALA A 375 -9.10 1.11 -0.88
CA ALA A 375 -7.90 0.47 -1.44
C ALA A 375 -7.36 -0.63 -0.51
N THR A 376 -7.39 -0.40 0.80
CA THR A 376 -6.98 -1.38 1.80
C THR A 376 -7.86 -2.62 1.72
N LEU A 377 -9.19 -2.47 1.70
CA LEU A 377 -10.11 -3.61 1.61
C LEU A 377 -9.89 -4.43 0.32
N LYS A 378 -9.72 -3.77 -0.84
CA LYS A 378 -9.44 -4.48 -2.10
C LYS A 378 -8.13 -5.27 -2.06
N LYS A 379 -7.11 -4.73 -1.40
CA LYS A 379 -5.83 -5.42 -1.22
C LYS A 379 -5.97 -6.63 -0.31
N GLU A 380 -6.69 -6.50 0.81
CA GLU A 380 -6.96 -7.60 1.75
C GLU A 380 -7.79 -8.72 1.11
N PHE A 381 -8.78 -8.38 0.27
CA PHE A 381 -9.58 -9.36 -0.46
C PHE A 381 -8.79 -10.08 -1.57
N GLY A 382 -7.77 -9.40 -2.12
CA GLY A 382 -6.96 -9.90 -3.23
C GLY A 382 -7.50 -9.41 -4.57
N GLY A 383 -6.85 -8.36 -5.11
CA GLY A 383 -7.29 -7.69 -6.34
C GLY A 383 -7.35 -8.57 -7.59
N GLY A 384 -6.71 -9.75 -7.59
CA GLY A 384 -6.82 -10.69 -8.70
C GLY A 384 -8.17 -11.42 -8.78
N HIS A 385 -8.97 -11.44 -7.71
CA HIS A 385 -10.35 -11.94 -7.74
C HIS A 385 -11.35 -10.89 -8.25
N ILE A 386 -11.00 -9.60 -8.18
CA ILE A 386 -11.89 -8.49 -8.54
C ILE A 386 -11.75 -8.24 -10.04
N ARG A 387 -12.83 -8.43 -10.79
CA ARG A 387 -12.86 -8.18 -12.22
C ARG A 387 -13.22 -6.72 -12.52
N ASP A 388 -14.32 -6.27 -11.95
CA ASP A 388 -14.89 -4.94 -12.20
C ASP A 388 -15.06 -4.20 -10.86
N GLU A 389 -14.83 -2.89 -10.88
CA GLU A 389 -15.09 -1.99 -9.75
C GLU A 389 -16.13 -0.96 -10.17
N MET A 390 -17.20 -0.86 -9.38
CA MET A 390 -18.23 0.17 -9.55
C MET A 390 -18.27 1.10 -8.35
N PHE A 391 -18.53 2.37 -8.62
CA PHE A 391 -18.80 3.39 -7.62
C PHE A 391 -20.16 4.00 -7.92
N GLY A 392 -21.04 4.06 -6.91
CA GLY A 392 -22.37 4.62 -7.07
C GLY A 392 -22.75 5.55 -5.94
N THR A 393 -23.43 6.64 -6.29
CA THR A 393 -24.04 7.58 -5.35
C THR A 393 -25.55 7.47 -5.34
N VAL A 394 -26.15 6.94 -6.42
CA VAL A 394 -27.59 6.65 -6.55
C VAL A 394 -27.82 5.20 -6.94
N GLU A 395 -28.98 4.64 -6.56
CA GLU A 395 -29.29 3.22 -6.81
C GLU A 395 -29.22 2.85 -8.31
N GLU A 396 -29.54 3.80 -9.19
CA GLU A 396 -29.46 3.63 -10.64
C GLU A 396 -28.04 3.38 -11.17
N ASP A 397 -27.00 3.80 -10.44
CA ASP A 397 -25.60 3.57 -10.81
C ASP A 397 -25.19 2.11 -10.59
N VAL A 398 -25.76 1.49 -9.55
CA VAL A 398 -25.32 0.20 -9.02
C VAL A 398 -26.28 -0.94 -9.30
N CYS A 399 -27.53 -0.65 -9.67
CA CYS A 399 -28.50 -1.66 -10.11
C CYS A 399 -27.99 -2.44 -11.33
N PHE A 400 -28.61 -3.57 -11.65
CA PHE A 400 -28.18 -4.43 -12.75
C PHE A 400 -28.11 -3.68 -14.08
N GLN A 401 -29.10 -2.82 -14.36
CA GLN A 401 -29.08 -1.95 -15.53
C GLN A 401 -27.94 -0.91 -15.48
N GLY A 402 -27.60 -0.40 -14.29
CA GLY A 402 -26.43 0.44 -14.04
C GLY A 402 -25.12 -0.28 -14.38
N TYR A 403 -24.98 -1.54 -13.94
CA TYR A 403 -23.85 -2.38 -14.28
C TYR A 403 -23.72 -2.63 -15.79
N LEU A 404 -24.82 -2.91 -16.49
CA LEU A 404 -24.79 -3.06 -17.95
C LEU A 404 -24.37 -1.76 -18.65
N ARG A 405 -24.84 -0.60 -18.17
CA ARG A 405 -24.38 0.71 -18.66
C ARG A 405 -22.88 0.91 -18.40
N HIS A 406 -22.39 0.52 -17.23
CA HIS A 406 -20.97 0.57 -16.89
C HIS A 406 -20.12 -0.27 -17.85
N MET A 407 -20.54 -1.50 -18.14
CA MET A 407 -19.88 -2.35 -19.13
C MET A 407 -19.90 -1.74 -20.54
N SER A 408 -21.04 -1.15 -20.96
CA SER A 408 -21.15 -0.47 -22.25
C SER A 408 -20.28 0.79 -22.35
N SER A 409 -20.07 1.49 -21.25
CA SER A 409 -19.18 2.65 -21.17
C SER A 409 -17.71 2.23 -21.32
N HIS A 410 -17.32 1.10 -20.72
CA HIS A 410 -15.98 0.53 -20.86
C HIS A 410 -15.65 0.10 -22.30
N SER A 411 -16.66 -0.34 -23.07
CA SER A 411 -16.49 -0.67 -24.49
C SER A 411 -16.63 0.54 -25.43
N SER A 412 -17.02 1.70 -24.91
CA SER A 412 -17.17 2.92 -25.69
C SER A 412 -15.81 3.57 -25.99
N PRO A 413 -15.65 4.27 -27.13
CA PRO A 413 -14.39 4.90 -27.49
C PRO A 413 -14.03 6.00 -26.48
N ALA A 414 -12.78 6.02 -26.05
CA ALA A 414 -12.26 7.06 -25.17
C ALA A 414 -12.33 8.44 -25.86
N PRO A 415 -12.63 9.52 -25.13
CA PRO A 415 -12.60 10.86 -25.70
C PRO A 415 -11.16 11.26 -26.01
N LEU A 416 -10.85 11.44 -27.30
CA LEU A 416 -9.56 11.96 -27.77
C LEU A 416 -9.64 13.46 -28.06
N THR A 417 -8.55 14.17 -27.79
CA THR A 417 -8.39 15.57 -28.19
C THR A 417 -8.19 15.71 -29.71
N ALA A 418 -8.45 16.90 -30.26
CA ALA A 418 -8.25 17.16 -31.68
C ALA A 418 -6.79 16.90 -32.14
N ALA A 419 -5.82 17.28 -31.31
CA ALA A 419 -4.40 17.03 -31.57
C ALA A 419 -4.05 15.54 -31.59
N GLU A 420 -4.61 14.74 -30.67
CA GLU A 420 -4.41 13.28 -30.66
C GLU A 420 -5.06 12.62 -31.87
N GLN A 421 -6.23 13.10 -32.30
CA GLN A 421 -6.89 12.62 -33.52
C GLN A 421 -6.07 12.95 -34.77
N GLU A 422 -5.49 14.16 -34.85
CA GLU A 422 -4.58 14.55 -35.94
C GLU A 422 -3.32 13.69 -35.96
N LEU A 423 -2.71 13.45 -34.80
CA LEU A 423 -1.53 12.60 -34.69
C LEU A 423 -1.84 11.15 -35.09
N GLN A 424 -3.02 10.63 -34.69
CA GLN A 424 -3.49 9.33 -35.13
C GLN A 424 -3.74 9.31 -36.66
N ARG A 425 -4.26 10.39 -37.25
CA ARG A 425 -4.42 10.53 -38.71
C ARG A 425 -3.07 10.55 -39.42
N ILE A 426 -2.08 11.28 -38.92
CA ILE A 426 -0.72 11.30 -39.47
C ILE A 426 -0.15 9.88 -39.42
N LYS A 427 -0.22 9.21 -38.27
CA LYS A 427 0.26 7.83 -38.14
C LYS A 427 -0.44 6.86 -39.10
N VAL A 428 -1.77 6.96 -39.24
CA VAL A 428 -2.53 6.15 -40.19
C VAL A 428 -2.22 6.54 -41.64
N THR A 429 -1.86 7.79 -41.93
CA THR A 429 -1.51 8.25 -43.28
C THR A 429 -0.12 7.81 -43.67
N GLU A 430 0.84 7.91 -42.75
CA GLU A 430 2.15 7.26 -42.86
C GLU A 430 1.99 5.75 -43.07
N GLU A 431 1.05 5.10 -42.36
CA GLU A 431 0.72 3.69 -42.57
C GLU A 431 -0.11 3.41 -43.85
N LYS A 432 -0.91 4.36 -44.36
CA LYS A 432 -1.78 4.18 -45.55
C LYS A 432 -1.09 4.44 -46.87
N VAL A 433 -0.15 5.40 -46.91
CA VAL A 433 0.79 5.53 -48.04
C VAL A 433 1.47 4.18 -48.28
N VAL A 434 1.73 3.41 -47.21
CA VAL A 434 2.28 2.04 -47.27
C VAL A 434 1.25 0.97 -47.75
N TRP A 435 -0.06 1.19 -47.64
CA TRP A 435 -1.08 0.18 -47.96
C TRP A 435 -1.67 0.26 -49.38
N ASP A 436 -1.87 1.45 -49.97
CA ASP A 436 -2.42 1.55 -51.34
C ASP A 436 -1.44 1.01 -52.41
N GLU A 437 -0.14 1.00 -52.12
CA GLU A 437 0.89 0.38 -52.95
C GLU A 437 0.82 -1.17 -52.96
N ARG A 438 0.21 -1.80 -51.96
CA ARG A 438 0.09 -3.28 -51.87
C ARG A 438 -0.94 -3.89 -52.81
N ARG A 439 -1.98 -3.17 -53.25
CA ARG A 439 -3.01 -3.76 -54.14
C ARG A 439 -2.52 -4.06 -55.57
N ARG A 440 -1.31 -3.62 -55.94
CA ARG A 440 -0.71 -3.97 -57.24
C ARG A 440 0.04 -5.30 -57.24
N ILE A 441 0.36 -5.91 -56.09
CA ILE A 441 1.06 -7.19 -56.04
C ILE A 441 0.32 -8.11 -55.07
N GLY A 442 -0.48 -9.01 -55.64
CA GLY A 442 -1.27 -9.97 -54.87
C GLY A 442 -0.40 -11.06 -54.25
N THR A 443 -0.44 -11.18 -52.93
CA THR A 443 -0.71 -12.43 -52.17
C THR A 443 -0.64 -12.17 -50.65
N PRO A 444 -1.51 -12.79 -49.84
CA PRO A 444 -1.54 -12.56 -48.39
C PRO A 444 -0.91 -13.74 -47.63
N THR A 445 0.12 -13.50 -46.82
CA THR A 445 0.32 -14.20 -45.53
C THR A 445 1.53 -13.66 -44.76
N ALA A 446 1.38 -13.65 -43.44
CA ALA A 446 2.39 -13.50 -42.38
C ALA A 446 2.76 -12.08 -41.86
N ARG A 447 2.27 -11.85 -40.63
CA ARG A 447 2.79 -11.07 -39.48
C ARG A 447 3.47 -9.71 -39.76
N ALA A 448 2.79 -8.67 -39.29
CA ALA A 448 3.27 -7.29 -39.19
C ALA A 448 4.54 -7.18 -38.33
N LYS A 449 5.67 -6.91 -38.99
CA LYS A 449 6.83 -6.22 -38.43
C LYS A 449 6.79 -4.82 -39.05
N VAL A 450 6.68 -3.79 -38.21
CA VAL A 450 6.66 -2.39 -38.67
C VAL A 450 8.09 -2.04 -39.12
N THR A 451 8.32 -2.09 -40.43
CA THR A 451 9.50 -1.53 -41.09
C THR A 451 9.03 -0.37 -41.96
N MET A 452 9.60 0.83 -41.77
CA MET A 452 9.54 1.92 -42.74
C MET A 452 10.41 1.55 -43.96
N GLU A 453 9.96 0.55 -44.70
CA GLU A 453 10.61 0.05 -45.90
C GLU A 453 9.49 -0.23 -46.92
N PHE A 454 9.81 -0.19 -48.21
CA PHE A 454 8.90 -0.42 -49.34
C PHE A 454 8.19 0.80 -49.95
N GLY A 455 8.73 2.01 -49.80
CA GLY A 455 8.63 3.01 -50.86
C GLY A 455 9.80 2.82 -51.84
N LEU A 456 9.53 2.59 -53.14
CA LEU A 456 10.56 2.42 -54.18
C LEU A 456 11.16 3.76 -54.67
N ASP A 457 10.81 4.88 -54.05
CA ASP A 457 11.38 6.20 -54.36
C ASP A 457 12.72 6.41 -53.65
N LYS A 458 13.72 5.63 -54.07
CA LYS A 458 15.12 5.83 -53.64
C LYS A 458 15.65 7.23 -54.00
N ARG A 459 15.05 7.92 -54.98
CA ARG A 459 15.47 9.26 -55.43
C ARG A 459 15.08 10.40 -54.48
N ALA A 460 14.04 10.24 -53.66
CA ALA A 460 13.60 11.29 -52.73
C ALA A 460 14.27 11.19 -51.35
N GLN A 461 14.90 10.05 -51.03
CA GLN A 461 15.61 9.83 -49.75
C GLN A 461 16.97 10.52 -49.69
N ALA A 462 17.58 10.84 -50.84
CA ALA A 462 18.83 11.56 -50.94
C ALA A 462 18.67 12.78 -51.85
N LEU A 463 19.22 13.93 -51.45
CA LEU A 463 19.29 15.11 -52.29
C LEU A 463 20.07 14.78 -53.59
N GLN A 464 19.67 15.39 -54.71
CA GLN A 464 20.35 15.19 -55.98
C GLN A 464 21.82 15.61 -55.88
N GLY A 465 22.75 14.67 -56.10
CA GLY A 465 24.19 14.91 -55.98
C GLY A 465 24.70 15.98 -56.95
N LEU A 466 25.66 16.78 -56.49
CA LEU A 466 26.21 17.95 -57.19
C LEU A 466 27.38 17.53 -58.10
N ALA A 467 27.41 17.99 -59.34
CA ALA A 467 28.37 17.52 -60.35
C ALA A 467 29.41 18.60 -60.69
N PHE A 468 30.59 18.52 -60.08
CA PHE A 468 31.75 19.30 -60.49
C PHE A 468 32.51 18.57 -61.61
N PRO A 469 32.82 19.22 -62.74
CA PRO A 469 33.55 18.59 -63.83
C PRO A 469 35.00 18.24 -63.42
N LEU A 470 35.47 17.08 -63.85
CA LEU A 470 36.89 16.72 -63.74
C LEU A 470 37.75 17.50 -64.72
N GLN A 471 38.88 18.02 -64.24
CA GLN A 471 39.90 18.61 -65.07
C GLN A 471 40.60 17.55 -65.94
N GLU A 472 41.09 17.93 -67.12
CA GLU A 472 41.78 17.06 -68.08
C GLU A 472 42.88 16.18 -67.47
N GLU A 473 43.66 16.72 -66.53
CA GLU A 473 44.73 15.98 -65.85
C GLU A 473 44.19 14.85 -64.95
N ALA A 474 43.10 15.09 -64.24
CA ALA A 474 42.44 14.09 -63.42
C ALA A 474 41.82 12.98 -64.29
N LYS A 475 41.24 13.34 -65.45
CA LYS A 475 40.73 12.37 -66.44
C LYS A 475 41.84 11.46 -66.98
N ARG A 476 43.01 12.04 -67.30
CA ARG A 476 44.19 11.27 -67.74
C ARG A 476 44.71 10.34 -66.64
N ALA A 477 44.73 10.80 -65.39
CA ALA A 477 45.13 9.97 -64.25
C ALA A 477 44.20 8.76 -64.08
N LEU A 478 42.87 8.94 -64.16
CA LEU A 478 41.91 7.83 -64.11
C LEU A 478 42.12 6.83 -65.26
N GLN A 479 42.42 7.30 -66.47
CA GLN A 479 42.77 6.42 -67.60
C GLN A 479 44.08 5.64 -67.35
N GLN A 480 45.10 6.28 -66.76
CA GLN A 480 46.35 5.63 -66.38
C GLN A 480 46.15 4.57 -65.28
N LEU A 481 45.25 4.84 -64.33
CA LEU A 481 44.86 3.90 -63.28
C LEU A 481 44.17 2.67 -63.88
N LYS A 482 43.26 2.86 -64.86
CA LYS A 482 42.63 1.77 -65.62
C LYS A 482 43.65 0.90 -66.36
N GLN A 483 44.69 1.52 -66.92
CA GLN A 483 45.80 0.82 -67.58
C GLN A 483 46.79 0.20 -66.59
N LYS A 484 46.53 0.27 -65.28
CA LYS A 484 47.40 -0.19 -64.18
C LYS A 484 48.81 0.40 -64.21
N ARG A 485 48.98 1.59 -64.80
CA ARG A 485 50.28 2.30 -64.86
C ARG A 485 50.60 3.04 -63.57
N ILE A 486 49.56 3.45 -62.84
CA ILE A 486 49.65 4.08 -61.52
C ILE A 486 48.79 3.29 -60.54
N ASN A 487 49.13 3.38 -59.25
CA ASN A 487 48.41 2.67 -58.19
C ASN A 487 47.70 3.62 -57.19
N TYR A 488 47.86 4.94 -57.36
CA TYR A 488 47.31 5.93 -56.46
C TYR A 488 46.97 7.24 -57.19
N ILE A 489 45.82 7.83 -56.87
CA ILE A 489 45.39 9.17 -57.30
C ILE A 489 44.89 9.93 -56.08
N GLN A 490 45.29 11.18 -55.93
CA GLN A 490 44.68 12.12 -55.00
C GLN A 490 44.03 13.28 -55.74
N LEU A 491 42.76 13.55 -55.44
CA LEU A 491 41.98 14.64 -56.01
C LEU A 491 41.58 15.64 -54.93
N ARG A 492 41.45 16.91 -55.34
CA ARG A 492 40.88 18.00 -54.55
C ARG A 492 39.76 18.67 -55.33
N LEU A 493 38.81 19.26 -54.63
CA LEU A 493 37.87 20.22 -55.23
C LEU A 493 38.51 21.61 -55.19
N ASP A 494 38.47 22.30 -56.32
CA ASP A 494 38.61 23.75 -56.36
C ASP A 494 37.22 24.37 -56.13
N VAL A 495 37.05 25.01 -54.98
CA VAL A 495 35.78 25.60 -54.55
C VAL A 495 35.46 26.90 -55.31
N GLU A 496 36.48 27.57 -55.85
CA GLU A 496 36.30 28.82 -56.60
C GLU A 496 35.94 28.55 -58.06
N LYS A 497 36.59 27.56 -58.67
CA LYS A 497 36.33 27.16 -60.07
C LYS A 497 35.24 26.11 -60.21
N GLU A 498 34.79 25.53 -59.11
CA GLU A 498 33.81 24.44 -59.08
C GLU A 498 34.24 23.21 -59.90
N THR A 499 35.54 22.87 -59.86
CA THR A 499 36.12 21.74 -60.60
C THR A 499 36.79 20.74 -59.67
N ILE A 500 36.98 19.50 -60.15
CA ILE A 500 37.77 18.48 -59.47
C ILE A 500 39.15 18.41 -60.12
N GLU A 501 40.17 18.79 -59.35
CA GLU A 501 41.56 18.88 -59.79
C GLU A 501 42.40 17.71 -59.28
N LEU A 502 43.42 17.34 -60.05
CA LEU A 502 44.42 16.35 -59.66
C LEU A 502 45.47 17.00 -58.73
N VAL A 503 45.74 16.38 -57.58
CA VAL A 503 46.84 16.81 -56.70
C VAL A 503 48.14 16.13 -57.11
N HIS A 504 48.16 14.79 -57.13
CA HIS A 504 49.30 14.00 -57.61
C HIS A 504 48.95 12.52 -57.83
N THR A 505 49.85 11.80 -58.50
CA THR A 505 49.77 10.35 -58.79
C THR A 505 51.01 9.58 -58.31
N LYS A 506 51.76 10.11 -57.33
CA LYS A 506 52.95 9.46 -56.77
C LYS A 506 52.65 8.00 -56.37
N PRO A 507 53.50 7.03 -56.80
CA PRO A 507 53.37 5.64 -56.37
C PRO A 507 53.29 5.56 -54.85
N THR A 508 52.33 4.80 -54.34
CA THR A 508 52.07 4.68 -52.90
C THR A 508 51.90 3.21 -52.57
N GLU A 509 52.67 2.71 -51.62
CA GLU A 509 52.47 1.39 -51.02
C GLU A 509 51.54 1.48 -49.81
N THR A 510 51.01 0.35 -49.33
CA THR A 510 50.08 0.32 -48.18
C THR A 510 50.64 1.03 -46.94
N ARG A 511 51.96 0.88 -46.68
CA ARG A 511 52.65 1.54 -45.54
C ARG A 511 52.77 3.06 -45.70
N GLU A 512 52.72 3.56 -46.92
CA GLU A 512 52.85 4.98 -47.23
C GLU A 512 51.51 5.71 -47.28
N LEU A 513 50.41 4.96 -47.35
CA LEU A 513 49.05 5.49 -47.51
C LEU A 513 48.61 6.43 -46.37
N PRO A 514 48.87 6.16 -45.08
CA PRO A 514 48.59 7.10 -43.99
C PRO A 514 49.20 8.49 -44.22
N TYR A 515 50.44 8.54 -44.71
CA TYR A 515 51.17 9.78 -44.95
C TYR A 515 50.69 10.56 -46.17
N ARG A 516 49.79 9.99 -46.99
CA ARG A 516 49.18 10.69 -48.12
C ARG A 516 47.92 11.45 -47.76
N ILE A 517 47.40 11.25 -46.55
CA ILE A 517 46.17 11.88 -46.09
C ILE A 517 46.50 13.18 -45.37
N PRO A 518 46.07 14.33 -45.90
CA PRO A 518 46.27 15.61 -45.23
C PRO A 518 45.39 15.71 -43.98
N THR A 519 45.88 16.42 -42.98
CA THR A 519 45.17 16.69 -41.72
C THR A 519 44.42 18.03 -41.73
N ASP A 520 44.64 18.86 -42.75
CA ASP A 520 44.15 20.23 -42.83
C ASP A 520 42.94 20.39 -43.78
N SER A 521 42.83 19.52 -44.78
CA SER A 521 41.91 19.71 -45.90
C SER A 521 41.36 18.37 -46.41
N PRO A 522 40.12 18.32 -46.91
CA PRO A 522 39.51 17.08 -47.36
C PRO A 522 40.04 16.68 -48.73
N ARG A 523 40.13 15.38 -49.01
CA ARG A 523 40.60 14.86 -50.30
C ARG A 523 39.87 13.59 -50.69
N TYR A 524 39.84 13.33 -51.99
CA TYR A 524 39.48 12.01 -52.51
C TYR A 524 40.73 11.26 -52.90
N HIS A 525 40.73 9.96 -52.63
CA HIS A 525 41.83 9.08 -52.93
C HIS A 525 41.31 7.85 -53.66
N PHE A 526 41.98 7.48 -54.74
CA PHE A 526 41.83 6.17 -55.37
C PHE A 526 43.12 5.41 -55.15
N PHE A 527 43.05 4.28 -54.46
CA PHE A 527 44.21 3.48 -54.10
C PHE A 527 44.00 2.03 -54.51
N VAL A 528 44.97 1.45 -55.22
CA VAL A 528 44.97 0.03 -55.58
C VAL A 528 45.61 -0.74 -54.42
N PHE A 529 44.76 -1.31 -53.57
CA PHE A 529 45.17 -2.17 -52.47
C PHE A 529 45.54 -3.55 -53.00
N LYS A 530 46.80 -3.93 -52.84
CA LYS A 530 47.31 -5.26 -53.20
C LYS A 530 47.44 -6.08 -51.94
N HIS A 531 46.67 -7.16 -51.83
CA HIS A 531 46.64 -7.98 -50.62
C HIS A 531 46.40 -9.45 -50.96
N SER A 532 46.72 -10.34 -50.02
CA SER A 532 46.38 -11.75 -50.15
C SER A 532 45.07 -12.05 -49.43
N HIS A 533 44.11 -12.66 -50.13
CA HIS A 533 42.88 -13.18 -49.52
C HIS A 533 42.79 -14.67 -49.85
N GLN A 534 42.65 -15.52 -48.82
CA GLN A 534 42.56 -16.98 -48.95
C GLN A 534 43.71 -17.61 -49.78
N GLY A 535 44.93 -17.04 -49.67
CA GLY A 535 46.13 -17.55 -50.34
C GLY A 535 46.29 -17.15 -51.81
N GLN A 536 45.37 -16.35 -52.37
CA GLN A 536 45.50 -15.77 -53.71
C GLN A 536 45.82 -14.27 -53.61
N MET A 537 46.57 -13.74 -54.57
CA MET A 537 46.86 -12.31 -54.67
C MET A 537 45.72 -11.58 -55.36
N HIS A 538 45.15 -10.57 -54.70
CA HIS A 538 44.08 -9.73 -55.22
C HIS A 538 44.52 -8.27 -55.31
N GLU A 539 43.96 -7.54 -56.28
CA GLU A 539 44.09 -6.09 -56.39
C GLU A 539 42.67 -5.50 -56.28
N ALA A 540 42.41 -4.74 -55.22
CA ALA A 540 41.13 -4.07 -54.97
C ALA A 540 41.29 -2.56 -55.11
N LEU A 541 40.39 -1.90 -55.86
CA LEU A 541 40.39 -0.45 -55.94
C LEU A 541 39.57 0.12 -54.79
N VAL A 542 40.23 0.84 -53.88
CA VAL A 542 39.62 1.44 -52.71
C VAL A 542 39.48 2.94 -52.94
N PHE A 543 38.25 3.44 -52.79
CA PHE A 543 37.98 4.88 -52.74
C PHE A 543 37.96 5.33 -51.29
N ILE A 544 38.75 6.35 -50.99
CA ILE A 544 38.83 6.94 -49.65
C ILE A 544 38.44 8.40 -49.76
N TYR A 545 37.42 8.78 -49.00
CA TYR A 545 37.11 10.17 -48.72
C TYR A 545 37.73 10.53 -47.36
N SER A 546 38.80 11.33 -47.38
CA SER A 546 39.42 11.84 -46.15
C SER A 546 38.83 13.19 -45.78
N MET A 547 38.39 13.31 -44.53
CA MET A 547 37.68 14.48 -44.01
C MET A 547 38.16 14.79 -42.58
N PRO A 548 39.18 15.66 -42.41
CA PRO A 548 39.83 15.94 -41.11
C PRO A 548 38.99 16.66 -40.04
N GLY A 549 37.65 16.61 -40.15
CA GLY A 549 36.71 17.15 -39.17
C GLY A 549 36.48 18.66 -39.29
N TYR A 550 36.61 19.37 -38.16
CA TYR A 550 36.25 20.80 -38.05
C TYR A 550 37.36 21.77 -38.50
N THR A 551 38.52 21.27 -38.90
CA THR A 551 39.59 22.09 -39.50
C THR A 551 39.15 22.71 -40.83
N CYS A 552 38.23 22.08 -41.55
CA CYS A 552 37.70 22.57 -42.81
C CYS A 552 36.39 23.36 -42.61
N SER A 553 36.05 24.22 -43.55
CA SER A 553 34.80 24.99 -43.50
C SER A 553 33.57 24.10 -43.75
N ILE A 554 32.38 24.50 -43.26
CA ILE A 554 31.11 23.79 -43.56
C ILE A 554 30.90 23.70 -45.09
N LYS A 555 31.26 24.76 -45.82
CA LYS A 555 31.17 24.83 -47.29
C LYS A 555 31.97 23.71 -47.94
N GLU A 556 33.22 23.53 -47.56
CA GLU A 556 34.08 22.46 -48.10
C GLU A 556 33.53 21.07 -47.75
N ARG A 557 33.16 20.83 -46.50
CA ARG A 557 32.60 19.52 -46.09
C ARG A 557 31.35 19.14 -46.88
N MET A 558 30.44 20.11 -47.06
CA MET A 558 29.20 19.89 -47.80
C MET A 558 29.45 19.66 -49.29
N LEU A 559 30.39 20.38 -49.90
CA LEU A 559 30.73 20.19 -51.31
C LEU A 559 31.37 18.83 -51.55
N TYR A 560 32.34 18.42 -50.73
CA TYR A 560 32.93 17.07 -50.84
C TYR A 560 31.87 15.98 -50.58
N SER A 561 31.03 16.10 -49.56
CA SER A 561 29.95 15.12 -49.34
C SER A 561 28.95 15.05 -50.51
N SER A 562 28.66 16.17 -51.16
CA SER A 562 27.67 16.25 -52.25
C SER A 562 28.21 15.78 -53.60
N CYS A 563 29.49 16.01 -53.87
CA CYS A 563 30.14 15.63 -55.13
C CYS A 563 30.56 14.16 -55.18
N LYS A 564 30.77 13.52 -54.02
CA LYS A 564 31.24 12.14 -53.90
C LYS A 564 30.47 11.15 -54.79
N ASN A 565 29.14 11.11 -54.68
CA ASN A 565 28.33 10.14 -55.43
C ASN A 565 28.42 10.36 -56.95
N ARG A 566 28.39 11.62 -57.40
CA ARG A 566 28.51 11.95 -58.83
C ARG A 566 29.88 11.63 -59.40
N LEU A 567 30.94 11.91 -58.65
CA LEU A 567 32.30 11.54 -59.03
C LEU A 567 32.44 10.01 -59.17
N LEU A 568 31.92 9.25 -58.19
CA LEU A 568 31.96 7.79 -58.23
C LEU A 568 31.14 7.23 -59.38
N ASP A 569 29.94 7.77 -59.64
CA ASP A 569 29.12 7.41 -60.79
C ASP A 569 29.87 7.67 -62.12
N GLU A 570 30.56 8.81 -62.25
CA GLU A 570 31.37 9.15 -63.43
C GLU A 570 32.57 8.19 -63.59
N VAL A 571 33.26 7.86 -62.50
CA VAL A 571 34.41 6.93 -62.50
C VAL A 571 33.98 5.50 -62.85
N GLU A 572 32.90 4.99 -62.25
CA GLU A 572 32.40 3.64 -62.50
C GLU A 572 31.78 3.52 -63.91
N ARG A 573 30.99 4.51 -64.35
CA ARG A 573 30.29 4.47 -65.65
C ARG A 573 31.19 4.81 -66.83
N ASP A 574 31.90 5.93 -66.76
CA ASP A 574 32.59 6.50 -67.93
C ASP A 574 34.02 5.96 -68.06
N TYR A 575 34.66 5.57 -66.94
CA TYR A 575 36.00 4.97 -66.95
C TYR A 575 35.99 3.45 -66.72
N GLN A 576 34.87 2.84 -66.31
CA GLN A 576 34.75 1.40 -66.01
C GLN A 576 35.77 0.93 -64.96
N LEU A 577 36.00 1.76 -63.95
CA LEU A 577 36.81 1.41 -62.78
C LEU A 577 35.89 0.92 -61.68
N GLU A 578 35.93 -0.37 -61.37
CA GLU A 578 35.11 -0.97 -60.30
C GLU A 578 35.72 -0.66 -58.93
N VAL A 579 35.06 0.20 -58.16
CA VAL A 579 35.47 0.55 -56.80
C VAL A 579 34.97 -0.52 -55.83
N THR A 580 35.87 -1.38 -55.35
CA THR A 580 35.54 -2.51 -54.46
C THR A 580 35.01 -2.05 -53.12
N LYS A 581 35.58 -0.98 -52.55
CA LYS A 581 35.16 -0.44 -51.26
C LYS A 581 35.22 1.09 -51.27
N LYS A 582 34.18 1.70 -50.71
CA LYS A 582 34.06 3.15 -50.47
C LYS A 582 34.19 3.35 -48.97
N MET A 583 35.21 4.09 -48.54
CA MET A 583 35.49 4.36 -47.13
C MET A 583 35.52 5.86 -46.87
N GLU A 584 35.09 6.23 -45.66
CA GLU A 584 35.18 7.59 -45.15
C GLU A 584 36.00 7.56 -43.88
N ILE A 585 37.05 8.39 -43.84
CA ILE A 585 37.98 8.46 -42.71
C ILE A 585 38.22 9.91 -42.34
N ASP A 586 38.52 10.17 -41.07
CA ASP A 586 38.87 11.49 -40.56
C ASP A 586 40.39 11.68 -40.43
N SER A 587 41.13 10.62 -40.08
CA SER A 587 42.59 10.61 -40.01
C SER A 587 43.21 9.47 -40.84
N GLY A 588 44.43 9.70 -41.33
CA GLY A 588 45.23 8.68 -42.01
C GLY A 588 45.81 7.61 -41.07
N ASP A 589 45.90 7.88 -39.76
CA ASP A 589 46.55 6.98 -38.79
C ASP A 589 45.86 5.60 -38.67
N GLY A 590 44.56 5.54 -38.99
CA GLY A 590 43.77 4.30 -38.95
C GLY A 590 43.95 3.38 -40.17
N LEU A 591 44.62 3.85 -41.24
CA LEU A 591 44.80 3.08 -42.48
C LEU A 591 45.94 2.07 -42.38
N THR A 592 45.73 1.06 -41.55
CA THR A 592 46.59 -0.12 -41.48
C THR A 592 46.22 -1.14 -42.56
N GLU A 593 47.14 -2.06 -42.87
CA GLU A 593 46.86 -3.17 -43.79
C GLU A 593 45.71 -4.05 -43.27
N ASP A 594 45.66 -4.28 -41.95
CA ASP A 594 44.59 -5.05 -41.30
C ASP A 594 43.24 -4.32 -41.40
N PHE A 595 43.20 -3.01 -41.18
CA PHE A 595 41.98 -2.21 -41.32
C PHE A 595 41.44 -2.23 -42.76
N LEU A 596 42.32 -2.03 -43.75
CA LEU A 596 41.94 -2.13 -45.16
C LEU A 596 41.44 -3.53 -45.52
N TYR A 597 42.07 -4.56 -44.96
CA TYR A 597 41.66 -5.94 -45.17
C TYR A 597 40.28 -6.22 -44.57
N GLU A 598 40.01 -5.79 -43.34
CA GLU A 598 38.70 -5.93 -42.68
C GLU A 598 37.58 -5.17 -43.39
N GLU A 599 37.86 -3.96 -43.91
CA GLU A 599 36.86 -3.19 -44.64
C GLU A 599 36.54 -3.80 -46.01
N VAL A 600 37.53 -4.34 -46.71
CA VAL A 600 37.32 -5.03 -48.00
C VAL A 600 36.71 -6.43 -47.78
N HIS A 601 37.08 -7.12 -46.70
CA HIS A 601 36.65 -8.47 -46.33
C HIS A 601 36.10 -8.50 -44.89
N PRO A 602 34.82 -8.14 -44.68
CA PRO A 602 34.24 -8.04 -43.35
C PRO A 602 34.21 -9.38 -42.62
N MET A 603 34.54 -9.37 -41.33
CA MET A 603 34.46 -10.56 -40.47
C MET A 603 33.00 -10.96 -40.19
N GLU A 604 32.77 -12.26 -39.98
CA GLU A 604 31.45 -12.76 -39.58
C GLU A 604 31.02 -12.21 -38.21
N HIS A 605 29.72 -11.94 -38.04
CA HIS A 605 29.16 -11.44 -36.78
C HIS A 605 29.49 -12.38 -35.61
N THR A 606 30.35 -11.92 -34.70
CA THR A 606 30.60 -12.63 -33.44
C THR A 606 29.33 -12.66 -32.61
N LEU A 607 28.85 -13.86 -32.24
CA LEU A 607 27.69 -14.03 -31.36
C LEU A 607 27.89 -13.29 -30.04
N LYS A 608 26.83 -12.62 -29.55
CA LYS A 608 26.87 -11.91 -28.28
C LYS A 608 27.16 -12.88 -27.13
N GLN A 609 28.25 -12.64 -26.40
CA GLN A 609 28.62 -13.44 -25.24
C GLN A 609 27.56 -13.29 -24.13
N ALA A 610 27.08 -14.42 -23.60
CA ALA A 610 26.12 -14.45 -22.50
C ALA A 610 26.79 -14.93 -21.20
N PHE A 611 26.62 -14.16 -20.12
CA PHE A 611 27.12 -14.55 -18.80
C PHE A 611 26.30 -15.72 -18.22
N ALA A 612 26.96 -16.58 -17.43
CA ALA A 612 26.29 -17.67 -16.74
C ALA A 612 25.28 -17.14 -15.70
N LYS A 613 24.10 -17.77 -15.61
CA LYS A 613 23.12 -17.47 -14.56
C LYS A 613 23.68 -17.85 -13.18
N PRO A 614 23.25 -17.19 -12.08
CA PRO A 614 23.66 -17.54 -10.72
C PRO A 614 23.44 -19.03 -10.41
N ARG A 615 24.26 -19.58 -9.51
CA ARG A 615 24.00 -20.92 -8.95
C ARG A 615 22.62 -20.89 -8.29
N GLY A 616 21.73 -21.80 -8.72
CA GLY A 616 20.37 -21.91 -8.16
C GLY A 616 20.37 -22.19 -6.64
N PRO A 617 19.22 -22.15 -5.98
CA PRO A 617 19.12 -22.37 -4.53
C PRO A 617 19.77 -23.70 -4.12
N GLY A 618 20.65 -23.65 -3.11
CA GLY A 618 21.42 -24.79 -2.64
C GLY A 618 20.54 -25.93 -2.13
N GLY A 619 20.89 -27.18 -2.45
CA GLY A 619 20.22 -28.36 -1.89
C GLY A 619 18.91 -28.78 -2.58
N LYS A 620 18.63 -28.36 -3.82
CA LYS A 620 17.49 -28.88 -4.60
C LYS A 620 17.59 -30.39 -4.81
N ARG A 621 16.90 -31.17 -3.96
CA ARG A 621 16.73 -32.62 -4.06
C ARG A 621 15.69 -32.94 -5.14
N GLY A 622 16.06 -32.84 -6.42
CA GLY A 622 15.22 -33.31 -7.51
C GLY A 622 15.54 -32.70 -8.87
N ASN A 623 15.39 -33.52 -9.92
CA ASN A 623 15.45 -33.07 -11.31
C ASN A 623 14.38 -31.99 -11.54
N LYS A 624 14.68 -30.97 -12.36
CA LYS A 624 13.67 -29.99 -12.78
C LYS A 624 12.55 -30.75 -13.50
N ARG A 625 11.35 -30.73 -12.91
CA ARG A 625 10.14 -31.28 -13.53
C ARG A 625 9.37 -30.14 -14.19
N LEU A 626 8.73 -30.44 -15.32
CA LEU A 626 7.74 -29.53 -15.88
C LEU A 626 6.54 -29.50 -14.93
N ILE A 627 6.11 -28.31 -14.53
CA ILE A 627 4.85 -28.15 -13.79
C ILE A 627 3.75 -27.98 -14.85
N LYS A 628 3.25 -29.09 -15.38
CA LYS A 628 2.07 -29.08 -16.26
C LYS A 628 0.80 -29.15 -15.41
N GLY A 629 -0.16 -28.27 -15.66
CA GLY A 629 -1.52 -28.44 -15.16
C GLY A 629 -2.23 -29.55 -15.93
N GLY A 630 -3.11 -30.31 -15.27
CA GLY A 630 -3.77 -31.49 -15.84
C GLY A 630 -4.70 -31.27 -17.04
N GLY A 631 -4.74 -30.07 -17.64
CA GLY A 631 -5.57 -29.72 -18.80
C GLY A 631 -4.81 -29.62 -20.13
N GLU A 632 -3.50 -29.89 -20.16
CA GLU A 632 -2.67 -29.84 -21.39
C GLU A 632 -2.44 -31.20 -22.06
N ASN A 633 -3.14 -32.25 -21.63
CA ASN A 633 -3.19 -33.49 -22.40
C ASN A 633 -4.46 -33.43 -23.24
N GLY A 634 -4.30 -32.97 -24.47
CA GLY A 634 -5.35 -33.06 -25.49
C GLY A 634 -5.85 -34.49 -25.60
N GLU A 635 -7.17 -34.60 -25.75
CA GLU A 635 -7.86 -35.77 -26.25
C GLU A 635 -7.26 -36.16 -27.61
N GLU A 636 -6.33 -37.12 -27.59
CA GLU A 636 -6.08 -38.02 -28.71
C GLU A 636 -6.04 -39.44 -28.14
N SER A 637 -7.23 -40.03 -28.01
CA SER A 637 -7.46 -41.48 -28.09
C SER A 637 -8.91 -41.73 -28.46
#